data_AF-A0A2P2ML15-F1
#
_entry.id   AF-A0A2P2ML15-F1
#
_cell.length_a   1.000
_cell.length_b   1.000
_cell.length_c   1.000
_cell.angle_alpha   90.00
_cell.angle_beta   90.00
_cell.angle_gamma   90.00
#
_symmetry.space_group_name_H-M   'P 1'
#
loop_
_entity.id
_entity.type
_entity.pdbx_description
1 polymer ?
#
loop_
_entity_poly.entity_id
_entity_poly.type
_entity_poly.pdbx_seq_one_letter_code
_entity_poly.pdbx_strand_id
1 'polypeptide(L)'
;MFSNYLQNGIEAAKRVWSRIPNSDDSELDGAPLLSTTNANGVESLDYEVIENYAYREEQANRGKLYVGYHVAVKWFFALLIGICTGLAAVFINIVVENFAGWKFELTFNLIQKSYFAGIVLYVLINLALVFSSVYIVTQFAPAAAGSGIPEIKGYLNGIDIHGTLLFRTLIGKIFGSIGSVGGGLALGKEGPLVHTGACIASLLGQGGSTKYHLSSRWPQVFKSDRDRRDLVTCGCAAGVAAAFRAPVGGVLFALEEVTSWWRSQLMWRVFFTSAIVAVVVRTAMGWCKSGNCGHFGSGGFIIWDISGAQDDYSFRELLPMAVIGVIGGLLGALFNQLTLYVTYWRRNYLHKKGTRVKIIEACLISVITSVISFGLPLLRKCSPCPEADLDSGIECPRPPGMYGNYVNFYCGKDKEYNDLATLFFNTQDDAIRNLFSAKTVHEFSAQSLLTFLVMFYALAVITFGSAVPAGQFVPGIMIGSTYGRLVGMFVVNFYRKLNIEEGTYALLGAASFLGGSMRMTVSLCVIMVEITNNLKLLPLIMLVLLISKAVGDAFNEGLYEEQARLRGIPLLESRPKYEMRKMTAKEACGNQKVVSLPRIVKVADVVSILQSNKHNGFPVIDHTRNGETLVIGLVLRSHLLVLLQSKVDFEHIPFLNDSTGGSRQMR
;
A
#
# COMPACT_ATOMS: atom_id res chain seq x y z
N MET A 1 -35.51 -15.92 18.64
CA MET A 1 -35.89 -14.60 19.18
C MET A 1 -34.85 -14.05 20.16
N PHE A 2 -34.32 -14.86 21.09
CA PHE A 2 -33.26 -14.48 22.04
C PHE A 2 -31.92 -14.05 21.40
N SER A 3 -31.47 -14.75 20.34
CA SER A 3 -30.24 -14.38 19.61
C SER A 3 -30.28 -12.97 19.02
N ASN A 4 -31.45 -12.52 18.52
CA ASN A 4 -31.60 -11.17 17.95
C ASN A 4 -31.56 -10.07 19.02
N TYR A 5 -32.00 -10.36 20.25
CA TYR A 5 -31.97 -9.40 21.37
C TYR A 5 -30.55 -9.22 21.90
N LEU A 6 -29.81 -10.31 22.08
CA LEU A 6 -28.40 -10.31 22.47
C LEU A 6 -27.55 -9.57 21.44
N GLN A 7 -27.77 -9.85 20.14
CA GLN A 7 -27.00 -9.29 19.04
C GLN A 7 -27.27 -7.79 18.82
N ASN A 8 -28.51 -7.32 18.99
CA ASN A 8 -28.82 -5.89 18.98
C ASN A 8 -28.21 -5.16 20.20
N GLY A 9 -28.08 -5.84 21.34
CA GLY A 9 -27.35 -5.36 22.51
C GLY A 9 -25.86 -5.12 22.21
N ILE A 10 -25.18 -6.08 21.57
CA ILE A 10 -23.74 -5.95 21.23
C ILE A 10 -23.46 -4.72 20.34
N GLU A 11 -24.28 -4.53 19.30
CA GLU A 11 -24.13 -3.37 18.42
C GLU A 11 -24.50 -2.06 19.12
N ALA A 12 -25.49 -2.06 20.01
CA ALA A 12 -25.86 -0.90 20.82
C ALA A 12 -24.75 -0.53 21.82
N ALA A 13 -24.08 -1.51 22.44
CA ALA A 13 -22.92 -1.31 23.33
C ALA A 13 -21.79 -0.57 22.64
N LYS A 14 -21.42 -1.06 21.47
CA LYS A 14 -20.33 -0.50 20.66
C LYS A 14 -20.66 0.92 20.18
N ARG A 15 -21.94 1.23 19.98
CA ARG A 15 -22.46 2.55 19.54
C ARG A 15 -22.61 3.59 20.67
N VAL A 16 -22.95 3.17 21.89
CA VAL A 16 -23.12 4.09 23.03
C VAL A 16 -21.76 4.50 23.61
N TRP A 17 -20.80 3.58 23.66
CA TRP A 17 -19.48 3.85 24.25
C TRP A 17 -18.49 4.56 23.32
N SER A 18 -18.73 4.55 22.00
CA SER A 18 -17.97 5.40 21.05
C SER A 18 -18.36 6.88 21.10
N ARG A 19 -19.34 7.27 21.94
CA ARG A 19 -19.83 8.65 22.11
C ARG A 19 -19.42 9.32 23.42
N ILE A 20 -18.66 8.65 24.29
CA ILE A 20 -18.14 9.29 25.50
C ILE A 20 -16.87 10.03 25.10
N PRO A 21 -16.82 11.38 25.15
CA PRO A 21 -15.57 12.10 24.98
C PRO A 21 -14.66 11.72 26.15
N ASN A 22 -13.47 11.19 25.84
CA ASN A 22 -12.41 11.11 26.83
C ASN A 22 -12.05 12.55 27.21
N SER A 23 -12.44 12.98 28.41
CA SER A 23 -11.84 14.14 29.05
C SER A 23 -10.38 13.82 29.32
N ASP A 24 -9.47 14.51 28.63
CA ASP A 24 -8.15 14.94 29.11
C ASP A 24 -7.39 15.59 27.94
N ASP A 25 -7.87 16.74 27.49
CA ASP A 25 -7.02 17.76 26.85
C ASP A 25 -6.59 18.70 27.98
N SER A 26 -5.47 18.40 28.64
CA SER A 26 -4.76 19.40 29.45
C SER A 26 -3.27 19.33 29.13
N GLU A 27 -2.76 20.48 28.72
CA GLU A 27 -1.37 20.77 28.38
C GLU A 27 -0.46 20.56 29.59
N LEU A 28 0.70 19.92 29.41
CA LEU A 28 1.86 20.13 30.28
C LEU A 28 3.17 19.88 29.55
N ASP A 29 4.05 20.88 29.66
CA ASP A 29 5.38 21.01 29.05
C ASP A 29 6.46 20.12 29.70
N GLY A 30 7.41 19.69 28.86
CA GLY A 30 8.86 19.70 29.14
C GLY A 30 9.50 18.66 30.08
N ALA A 31 10.03 17.55 29.52
CA ALA A 31 11.34 16.93 29.87
C ALA A 31 11.62 15.68 28.99
N PRO A 32 12.89 15.27 28.77
CA PRO A 32 13.29 14.51 27.58
C PRO A 32 13.43 12.99 27.78
N LEU A 33 13.31 12.30 26.64
CA LEU A 33 13.80 10.96 26.29
C LEU A 33 13.09 9.73 26.93
N LEU A 34 12.52 8.91 26.03
CA LEU A 34 12.18 7.49 26.22
C LEU A 34 10.99 7.14 27.14
N SER A 35 9.80 7.71 26.90
CA SER A 35 8.54 6.95 27.04
C SER A 35 7.36 7.73 26.44
N THR A 36 6.36 7.00 25.94
CA THR A 36 5.01 7.51 25.57
C THR A 36 4.87 8.35 24.29
N THR A 37 5.28 7.81 23.14
CA THR A 37 4.60 8.15 21.88
C THR A 37 3.20 7.54 21.89
N ASN A 38 2.15 8.35 21.97
CA ASN A 38 0.74 8.10 21.62
C ASN A 38 0.38 6.67 21.11
N ALA A 39 0.43 5.66 21.98
CA ALA A 39 -0.06 4.30 21.71
C ALA A 39 -1.57 4.17 22.03
N ASN A 40 -2.23 5.26 22.45
CA ASN A 40 -3.60 5.28 22.99
C ASN A 40 -4.72 5.00 21.97
N GLY A 41 -4.40 4.61 20.72
CA GLY A 41 -5.41 4.36 19.69
C GLY A 41 -5.09 3.18 18.77
N VAL A 42 -4.20 2.28 19.21
CA VAL A 42 -3.82 1.08 18.46
C VAL A 42 -4.28 -0.13 19.27
N GLU A 43 -5.24 -0.87 18.72
CA GLU A 43 -5.79 -2.07 19.34
C GLU A 43 -5.33 -3.33 18.59
N SER A 44 -5.50 -4.50 19.19
CA SER A 44 -5.25 -5.78 18.51
C SER A 44 -6.55 -6.35 17.93
N LEU A 45 -6.45 -7.04 16.81
CA LEU A 45 -7.55 -7.83 16.24
C LEU A 45 -7.66 -9.17 16.95
N ASP A 46 -8.88 -9.52 17.38
CA ASP A 46 -9.20 -10.80 18.00
C ASP A 46 -9.27 -11.91 16.93
N TYR A 47 -8.10 -12.37 16.47
CA TYR A 47 -7.99 -13.35 15.39
C TYR A 47 -8.44 -14.75 15.78
N GLU A 48 -8.14 -15.16 17.02
CA GLU A 48 -8.47 -16.48 17.52
C GLU A 48 -9.96 -16.57 17.85
N VAL A 49 -10.62 -17.62 17.35
CA VAL A 49 -12.04 -17.81 17.62
C VAL A 49 -12.19 -18.34 19.04
N ILE A 50 -12.90 -17.59 19.88
CA ILE A 50 -13.14 -18.01 21.27
C ILE A 50 -14.22 -19.10 21.27
N GLU A 51 -13.77 -20.34 21.47
CA GLU A 51 -14.64 -21.52 21.54
C GLU A 51 -15.38 -21.59 22.88
N ASN A 52 -16.37 -20.71 23.05
CA ASN A 52 -17.28 -20.75 24.20
C ASN A 52 -18.49 -21.67 23.94
N TYR A 53 -19.29 -21.91 24.98
CA TYR A 53 -20.49 -22.75 24.89
C TYR A 53 -21.47 -22.24 23.82
N ALA A 54 -21.70 -20.92 23.76
CA ALA A 54 -22.58 -20.29 22.77
C ALA A 54 -22.11 -20.53 21.33
N TYR A 55 -20.80 -20.45 21.06
CA TYR A 55 -20.21 -20.75 19.77
C TYR A 55 -20.39 -22.22 19.39
N ARG A 56 -20.19 -23.14 20.34
CA ARG A 56 -20.40 -24.58 20.12
C ARG A 56 -21.86 -24.92 19.85
N GLU A 57 -22.79 -24.29 20.57
CA GLU A 57 -24.23 -24.46 20.34
C GLU A 57 -24.65 -23.90 18.98
N GLU A 58 -24.16 -22.72 18.60
CA GLU A 58 -24.37 -22.17 17.24
C GLU A 58 -23.82 -23.13 16.17
N GLN A 59 -22.64 -23.70 16.40
CA GLN A 59 -22.02 -24.64 15.47
C GLN A 59 -22.77 -25.98 15.39
N ALA A 60 -23.32 -26.48 16.49
CA ALA A 60 -24.14 -27.69 16.53
C ALA A 60 -25.48 -27.49 15.80
N ASN A 61 -26.05 -26.29 15.86
CA ASN A 61 -27.29 -25.93 15.17
C ASN A 61 -27.10 -25.72 13.65
N ARG A 62 -25.87 -25.68 13.14
CA ARG A 62 -25.60 -25.52 11.69
C ARG A 62 -25.78 -26.84 10.95
N GLY A 63 -26.72 -26.88 10.02
CA GLY A 63 -26.94 -28.03 9.15
C GLY A 63 -25.76 -28.30 8.20
N LYS A 64 -25.65 -29.52 7.65
CA LYS A 64 -24.59 -29.91 6.70
C LYS A 64 -24.49 -29.01 5.46
N LEU A 65 -25.63 -28.47 5.00
CA LEU A 65 -25.70 -27.53 3.86
C LEU A 65 -25.08 -26.16 4.16
N TYR A 66 -24.99 -25.76 5.44
CA TYR A 66 -24.45 -24.46 5.84
C TYR A 66 -22.96 -24.33 5.48
N VAL A 67 -22.19 -25.41 5.59
CA VAL A 67 -20.76 -25.40 5.23
C VAL A 67 -20.58 -25.10 3.74
N GLY A 68 -21.35 -25.79 2.88
CA GLY A 68 -21.34 -25.54 1.44
C GLY A 68 -21.77 -24.12 1.08
N TYR A 69 -22.85 -23.62 1.70
CA TYR A 69 -23.31 -22.24 1.55
C TYR A 69 -22.22 -21.23 1.97
N HIS A 70 -21.61 -21.42 3.13
CA HIS A 70 -20.59 -20.50 3.66
C HIS A 70 -19.34 -20.46 2.77
N VAL A 71 -18.94 -21.61 2.22
CA VAL A 71 -17.85 -21.68 1.22
C VAL A 71 -18.26 -20.94 -0.05
N ALA A 72 -19.45 -21.19 -0.60
CA ALA A 72 -19.94 -20.52 -1.80
C ALA A 72 -20.00 -18.99 -1.63
N VAL A 73 -20.45 -18.51 -0.47
CA VAL A 73 -20.47 -17.08 -0.14
C VAL A 73 -19.05 -16.51 -0.14
N LYS A 74 -18.06 -17.18 0.46
CA LYS A 74 -16.64 -16.72 0.42
C LYS A 74 -16.12 -16.55 -1.00
N TRP A 75 -16.42 -17.51 -1.89
CA TRP A 75 -16.04 -17.42 -3.31
C TRP A 75 -16.78 -16.30 -4.05
N PHE A 76 -18.07 -16.08 -3.74
CA PHE A 76 -18.83 -14.98 -4.30
C PHE A 76 -18.27 -13.61 -3.89
N PHE A 77 -17.89 -13.42 -2.63
CA PHE A 77 -17.22 -12.19 -2.19
C PHE A 77 -15.82 -12.04 -2.81
N ALA A 78 -15.07 -13.13 -2.96
CA ALA A 78 -13.79 -13.12 -3.67
C ALA A 78 -13.93 -12.68 -5.13
N LEU A 79 -15.00 -13.09 -5.83
CA LEU A 79 -15.36 -12.62 -7.17
C LEU A 79 -15.68 -11.12 -7.17
N LEU A 80 -16.57 -10.68 -6.27
CA LEU A 80 -17.01 -9.28 -6.20
C LEU A 80 -15.85 -8.33 -5.88
N ILE A 81 -14.98 -8.70 -4.95
CA ILE A 81 -13.77 -7.93 -4.61
C ILE A 81 -12.89 -7.75 -5.85
N GLY A 82 -12.68 -8.81 -6.63
CA GLY A 82 -11.88 -8.75 -7.86
C GLY A 82 -12.49 -7.80 -8.89
N ILE A 83 -13.80 -7.90 -9.12
CA ILE A 83 -14.52 -7.02 -10.06
C ILE A 83 -14.45 -5.56 -9.62
N CYS A 84 -14.82 -5.27 -8.37
CA CYS A 84 -14.85 -3.90 -7.85
C CYS A 84 -13.45 -3.27 -7.82
N THR A 85 -12.42 -4.02 -7.42
CA THR A 85 -11.05 -3.52 -7.39
C THR A 85 -10.51 -3.27 -8.79
N GLY A 86 -10.77 -4.17 -9.74
CA GLY A 86 -10.40 -3.99 -11.14
C GLY A 86 -11.06 -2.77 -11.78
N LEU A 87 -12.37 -2.57 -11.56
CA LEU A 87 -13.09 -1.39 -12.05
C LEU A 87 -12.57 -0.09 -11.42
N ALA A 88 -12.26 -0.08 -10.12
CA ALA A 88 -11.69 1.08 -9.45
C ALA A 88 -10.30 1.44 -10.01
N ALA A 89 -9.47 0.44 -10.30
CA ALA A 89 -8.16 0.65 -10.92
C ALA A 89 -8.27 1.20 -12.35
N VAL A 90 -9.15 0.61 -13.16
CA VAL A 90 -9.43 1.11 -14.52
C VAL A 90 -9.91 2.56 -14.48
N PHE A 91 -10.83 2.90 -13.56
CA PHE A 91 -11.30 4.27 -13.39
C PHE A 91 -10.16 5.24 -13.03
N ILE A 92 -9.32 4.90 -12.05
CA ILE A 92 -8.16 5.73 -11.68
C ILE A 92 -7.25 5.95 -12.88
N ASN A 93 -6.93 4.90 -13.64
CA ASN A 93 -6.03 4.98 -14.78
C ASN A 93 -6.61 5.84 -15.91
N ILE A 94 -7.88 5.63 -16.28
CA ILE A 94 -8.59 6.44 -17.30
C ILE A 94 -8.53 7.91 -16.95
N VAL A 95 -8.83 8.26 -15.70
CA VAL A 95 -8.91 9.66 -15.28
C VAL A 95 -7.52 10.30 -15.21
N VAL A 96 -6.52 9.58 -14.68
CA VAL A 96 -5.13 10.08 -14.61
C VAL A 96 -4.55 10.32 -16.00
N GLU A 97 -4.69 9.37 -16.93
CA GLU A 97 -4.17 9.51 -18.29
C GLU A 97 -4.90 10.62 -19.05
N ASN A 98 -6.23 10.73 -18.97
CA ASN A 98 -6.94 11.82 -19.65
C ASN A 98 -6.55 13.20 -19.10
N PHE A 99 -6.40 13.35 -17.78
CA PHE A 99 -5.91 14.62 -17.22
C PHE A 99 -4.47 14.93 -17.63
N ALA A 100 -3.59 13.93 -17.70
CA ALA A 100 -2.23 14.12 -18.19
C ALA A 100 -2.23 14.55 -19.67
N GLY A 101 -3.08 13.95 -20.50
CA GLY A 101 -3.18 14.24 -21.93
C GLY A 101 -3.65 15.63 -22.23
N TRP A 102 -4.78 16.03 -21.66
CA TRP A 102 -5.29 17.39 -21.79
C TRP A 102 -4.28 18.42 -21.29
N LYS A 103 -3.60 18.13 -20.16
CA LYS A 103 -2.53 18.99 -19.66
C LYS A 103 -1.42 19.17 -20.70
N PHE A 104 -0.88 18.08 -21.24
CA PHE A 104 0.22 18.15 -22.20
C PHE A 104 -0.22 18.81 -23.51
N GLU A 105 -1.37 18.43 -24.07
CA GLU A 105 -1.93 19.00 -25.29
C GLU A 105 -2.11 20.52 -25.20
N LEU A 106 -2.76 21.01 -24.14
CA LEU A 106 -2.93 22.44 -23.89
C LEU A 106 -1.58 23.16 -23.73
N THR A 107 -0.64 22.52 -23.03
CA THR A 107 0.71 23.08 -22.82
C THR A 107 1.46 23.21 -24.14
N PHE A 108 1.49 22.18 -24.99
CA PHE A 108 2.16 22.21 -26.29
C PHE A 108 1.52 23.21 -27.26
N ASN A 109 0.18 23.28 -27.31
CA ASN A 109 -0.54 24.25 -28.14
C ASN A 109 -0.22 25.70 -27.75
N LEU A 110 -0.01 25.96 -26.46
CA LEU A 110 0.31 27.29 -25.97
C LEU A 110 1.81 27.64 -26.09
N ILE A 111 2.70 26.66 -25.92
CA ILE A 111 4.15 26.83 -26.14
C ILE A 111 4.44 27.32 -27.56
N GLN A 112 3.71 26.83 -28.55
CA GLN A 112 3.85 27.28 -29.94
C GLN A 112 3.55 28.77 -30.12
N LYS A 113 2.72 29.38 -29.25
CA LYS A 113 2.35 30.80 -29.32
C LYS A 113 3.20 31.68 -28.39
N SER A 114 3.36 31.27 -27.13
CA SER A 114 4.17 31.97 -26.14
C SER A 114 4.70 30.99 -25.10
N TYR A 115 6.02 30.98 -24.98
CA TYR A 115 6.74 30.11 -24.06
C TYR A 115 6.40 30.39 -22.58
N PHE A 116 6.37 31.67 -22.20
CA PHE A 116 6.04 32.08 -20.83
C PHE A 116 4.61 31.67 -20.45
N ALA A 117 3.66 31.84 -21.37
CA ALA A 117 2.28 31.42 -21.15
C ALA A 117 2.16 29.89 -20.99
N GLY A 118 2.96 29.11 -21.75
CA GLY A 118 3.06 27.66 -21.62
C GLY A 118 3.52 27.21 -20.23
N ILE A 119 4.59 27.82 -19.68
CA ILE A 119 5.07 27.53 -18.31
C ILE A 119 3.98 27.81 -17.30
N VAL A 120 3.40 29.01 -17.36
CA VAL A 120 2.42 29.46 -16.37
C VAL A 120 1.21 28.53 -16.37
N LEU A 121 0.71 28.15 -17.55
CA LEU A 121 -0.41 27.22 -17.65
C LEU A 121 -0.05 25.84 -17.08
N TYR A 122 1.11 25.30 -17.42
CA TYR A 122 1.57 24.00 -16.93
C TYR A 122 1.67 23.97 -15.39
N VAL A 123 2.27 24.99 -14.81
CA VAL A 123 2.39 25.15 -13.35
C VAL A 123 1.01 25.29 -12.71
N LEU A 124 0.11 26.09 -13.29
CA LEU A 124 -1.25 26.29 -12.74
C LEU A 124 -2.08 25.01 -12.76
N ILE A 125 -2.04 24.23 -13.84
CA ILE A 125 -2.77 22.95 -13.94
C ILE A 125 -2.23 21.95 -12.90
N ASN A 126 -0.91 21.79 -12.81
CA ASN A 126 -0.30 20.89 -11.82
C ASN A 126 -0.63 21.34 -10.39
N LEU A 127 -0.53 22.64 -10.10
CA LEU A 127 -0.85 23.20 -8.80
C LEU A 127 -2.31 22.98 -8.41
N ALA A 128 -3.26 23.16 -9.35
CA ALA A 128 -4.68 22.95 -9.10
C ALA A 128 -5.00 21.48 -8.78
N LEU A 129 -4.41 20.53 -9.53
CA LEU A 129 -4.59 19.09 -9.31
C LEU A 129 -4.00 18.65 -7.96
N VAL A 130 -2.78 19.10 -7.64
CA VAL A 130 -2.13 18.77 -6.35
C VAL A 130 -2.87 19.43 -5.18
N PHE A 131 -3.28 20.69 -5.30
CA PHE A 131 -4.07 21.37 -4.27
C PHE A 131 -5.36 20.62 -3.97
N SER A 132 -6.09 20.19 -4.99
CA SER A 132 -7.31 19.37 -4.84
C SER A 132 -7.01 18.07 -4.09
N SER A 133 -5.95 17.35 -4.46
CA SER A 133 -5.53 16.11 -3.79
C SER A 133 -5.23 16.33 -2.29
N VAL A 134 -4.40 17.32 -1.95
CA VAL A 134 -4.00 17.59 -0.57
C VAL A 134 -5.19 18.09 0.25
N TYR A 135 -6.06 18.91 -0.34
CA TYR A 135 -7.26 19.40 0.33
C TYR A 135 -8.19 18.24 0.71
N ILE A 136 -8.41 17.28 -0.20
CA ILE A 136 -9.19 16.07 0.08
C ILE A 136 -8.53 15.25 1.19
N VAL A 137 -7.22 14.99 1.15
CA VAL A 137 -6.56 14.19 2.19
C VAL A 137 -6.57 14.91 3.54
N THR A 138 -6.30 16.20 3.58
CA THR A 138 -6.15 16.90 4.86
C THR A 138 -7.47 17.23 5.54
N GLN A 139 -8.52 17.58 4.80
CA GLN A 139 -9.84 17.94 5.35
C GLN A 139 -10.81 16.75 5.36
N PHE A 140 -10.79 15.93 4.31
CA PHE A 140 -11.70 14.79 4.19
C PHE A 140 -11.10 13.50 4.75
N ALA A 141 -9.96 13.00 4.29
CA ALA A 141 -9.47 11.70 4.78
C ALA A 141 -8.00 11.73 5.20
N PRO A 142 -7.67 12.15 6.45
CA PRO A 142 -6.28 12.21 6.90
C PRO A 142 -5.57 10.85 6.86
N ALA A 143 -6.33 9.77 7.11
CA ALA A 143 -5.84 8.39 7.01
C ALA A 143 -5.52 7.95 5.57
N ALA A 144 -5.89 8.74 4.54
CA ALA A 144 -5.57 8.44 3.15
C ALA A 144 -4.14 8.83 2.74
N ALA A 145 -3.42 9.59 3.58
CA ALA A 145 -2.08 10.09 3.28
C ALA A 145 -1.03 8.96 3.14
N GLY A 146 -0.17 9.07 2.12
CA GLY A 146 0.85 8.08 1.79
C GLY A 146 0.30 6.83 1.08
N SER A 147 1.14 5.79 1.00
CA SER A 147 0.83 4.59 0.21
C SER A 147 -0.33 3.79 0.81
N GLY A 148 -0.39 3.66 2.14
CA GLY A 148 -1.34 2.78 2.80
C GLY A 148 -0.83 1.37 3.08
N ILE A 149 0.28 0.96 2.47
CA ILE A 149 0.84 -0.39 2.63
C ILE A 149 1.28 -0.65 4.07
N PRO A 150 2.00 0.26 4.77
CA PRO A 150 2.35 0.05 6.18
C PRO A 150 1.13 -0.18 7.09
N GLU A 151 0.03 0.53 6.84
CA GLU A 151 -1.20 0.41 7.61
C GLU A 151 -1.89 -0.93 7.37
N ILE A 152 -1.95 -1.36 6.11
CA ILE A 152 -2.49 -2.68 5.75
C ILE A 152 -1.59 -3.80 6.27
N LYS A 153 -0.26 -3.65 6.22
CA LYS A 153 0.71 -4.58 6.82
C LYS A 153 0.47 -4.68 8.33
N GLY A 154 0.23 -3.56 9.01
CA GLY A 154 -0.20 -3.54 10.42
C GLY A 154 -1.51 -4.27 10.66
N TYR A 155 -2.55 -3.99 9.86
CA TYR A 155 -3.84 -4.66 9.96
C TYR A 155 -3.75 -6.18 9.77
N LEU A 156 -3.02 -6.64 8.75
CA LEU A 156 -2.80 -8.06 8.52
C LEU A 156 -1.80 -8.68 9.51
N ASN A 157 -0.99 -7.89 10.22
CA ASN A 157 -0.17 -8.36 11.34
C ASN A 157 -1.00 -8.61 12.61
N GLY A 158 -2.22 -8.06 12.67
CA GLY A 158 -3.15 -8.22 13.79
C GLY A 158 -3.45 -6.93 14.55
N ILE A 159 -3.19 -5.76 13.96
CA ILE A 159 -3.29 -4.47 14.62
C ILE A 159 -4.47 -3.68 14.03
N ASP A 160 -5.48 -3.36 14.81
CA ASP A 160 -6.58 -2.49 14.37
C ASP A 160 -6.16 -1.01 14.45
N ILE A 161 -5.97 -0.41 13.28
CA ILE A 161 -5.63 1.00 13.13
C ILE A 161 -6.90 1.76 12.76
N HIS A 162 -7.37 2.60 13.69
CA HIS A 162 -8.60 3.34 13.52
C HIS A 162 -8.62 4.19 12.23
N GLY A 163 -9.67 4.02 11.44
CA GLY A 163 -9.99 4.86 10.30
C GLY A 163 -9.29 4.53 8.98
N THR A 164 -8.47 3.48 8.94
CA THR A 164 -7.77 3.03 7.73
C THR A 164 -8.74 2.46 6.69
N LEU A 165 -9.57 1.49 7.08
CA LEU A 165 -10.48 0.76 6.19
C LEU A 165 -11.88 1.39 6.02
N LEU A 166 -12.03 2.69 6.29
CA LEU A 166 -13.32 3.40 6.19
C LEU A 166 -13.66 3.76 4.73
N PHE A 167 -14.96 3.86 4.43
CA PHE A 167 -15.45 4.36 3.13
C PHE A 167 -14.95 5.78 2.79
N ARG A 168 -14.83 6.65 3.80
CA ARG A 168 -14.24 7.99 3.64
C ARG A 168 -12.79 7.92 3.13
N THR A 169 -12.02 6.96 3.64
CA THR A 169 -10.62 6.74 3.27
C THR A 169 -10.50 6.17 1.86
N LEU A 170 -11.40 5.27 1.46
CA LEU A 170 -11.50 4.78 0.07
C LEU A 170 -11.67 5.94 -0.93
N ILE A 171 -12.68 6.79 -0.73
CA ILE A 171 -12.94 7.95 -1.60
C ILE A 171 -11.73 8.89 -1.59
N GLY A 172 -11.20 9.21 -0.41
CA GLY A 172 -10.04 10.09 -0.27
C GLY A 172 -8.80 9.56 -1.00
N LYS A 173 -8.58 8.24 -1.01
CA LYS A 173 -7.47 7.61 -1.74
C LYS A 173 -7.66 7.65 -3.25
N ILE A 174 -8.85 7.34 -3.76
CA ILE A 174 -9.13 7.35 -5.20
C ILE A 174 -8.94 8.76 -5.77
N PHE A 175 -9.62 9.77 -5.22
CA PHE A 175 -9.54 11.13 -5.76
C PHE A 175 -8.21 11.82 -5.43
N GLY A 176 -7.63 11.53 -4.27
CA GLY A 176 -6.31 12.05 -3.92
C GLY A 176 -5.18 11.46 -4.79
N SER A 177 -5.24 10.17 -5.15
CA SER A 177 -4.25 9.59 -6.07
C SER A 177 -4.37 10.16 -7.49
N ILE A 178 -5.61 10.38 -7.97
CA ILE A 178 -5.86 11.03 -9.26
C ILE A 178 -5.21 12.42 -9.33
N GLY A 179 -5.44 13.27 -8.33
CA GLY A 179 -4.90 14.64 -8.32
C GLY A 179 -3.37 14.70 -8.12
N SER A 180 -2.81 13.79 -7.31
CA SER A 180 -1.36 13.78 -7.03
C SER A 180 -0.55 13.25 -8.23
N VAL A 181 -0.99 12.15 -8.85
CA VAL A 181 -0.32 11.56 -10.02
C VAL A 181 -0.60 12.38 -11.28
N GLY A 182 -1.84 12.81 -11.51
CA GLY A 182 -2.19 13.70 -12.63
C GLY A 182 -1.47 15.06 -12.56
N GLY A 183 -1.23 15.54 -11.34
CA GLY A 183 -0.44 16.75 -11.05
C GLY A 183 1.06 16.63 -11.31
N GLY A 184 1.56 15.48 -11.77
CA GLY A 184 2.95 15.28 -12.18
C GLY A 184 3.95 15.21 -11.02
N LEU A 185 3.50 14.98 -9.79
CA LEU A 185 4.40 14.69 -8.67
C LEU A 185 5.16 13.38 -8.93
N ALA A 186 6.39 13.27 -8.40
CA ALA A 186 7.22 12.06 -8.51
C ALA A 186 6.71 10.91 -7.60
N LEU A 187 5.47 10.48 -7.85
CA LEU A 187 4.70 9.48 -7.09
C LEU A 187 3.95 8.55 -8.05
N GLY A 188 3.74 7.30 -7.63
CA GLY A 188 2.90 6.33 -8.35
C GLY A 188 1.52 6.12 -7.72
N LYS A 189 0.57 5.64 -8.53
CA LYS A 189 -0.78 5.22 -8.11
C LYS A 189 -0.85 3.80 -7.52
N GLU A 190 0.17 2.98 -7.79
CA GLU A 190 0.17 1.53 -7.47
C GLU A 190 0.09 1.21 -5.97
N GLY A 191 0.80 1.98 -5.14
CA GLY A 191 0.74 1.82 -3.68
C GLY A 191 -0.66 2.08 -3.11
N PRO A 192 -1.27 3.25 -3.40
CA PRO A 192 -2.65 3.54 -3.05
C PRO A 192 -3.67 2.51 -3.58
N LEU A 193 -3.45 1.90 -4.75
CA LEU A 193 -4.34 0.86 -5.29
C LEU A 193 -4.42 -0.39 -4.40
N VAL A 194 -3.31 -0.79 -3.76
CA VAL A 194 -3.31 -1.90 -2.78
C VAL A 194 -4.25 -1.60 -1.62
N HIS A 195 -4.18 -0.39 -1.06
CA HIS A 195 -5.06 0.03 0.03
C HIS A 195 -6.51 0.20 -0.47
N THR A 196 -6.73 0.74 -1.67
CA THR A 196 -8.07 0.81 -2.28
C THR A 196 -8.73 -0.57 -2.35
N GLY A 197 -8.00 -1.60 -2.79
CA GLY A 197 -8.49 -2.99 -2.80
C GLY A 197 -8.79 -3.53 -1.40
N ALA A 198 -7.94 -3.24 -0.41
CA ALA A 198 -8.17 -3.59 0.99
C ALA A 198 -9.44 -2.94 1.56
N CYS A 199 -9.67 -1.65 1.28
CA CYS A 199 -10.87 -0.91 1.68
C CYS A 199 -12.13 -1.49 1.04
N ILE A 200 -12.11 -1.80 -0.26
CA ILE A 200 -13.23 -2.44 -0.97
C ILE A 200 -13.56 -3.78 -0.31
N ALA A 201 -12.55 -4.60 -0.05
CA ALA A 201 -12.74 -5.89 0.61
C ALA A 201 -13.32 -5.78 2.02
N SER A 202 -12.84 -4.83 2.82
CA SER A 202 -13.36 -4.55 4.16
C SER A 202 -14.84 -4.11 4.12
N LEU A 203 -15.18 -3.17 3.22
CA LEU A 203 -16.54 -2.63 3.10
C LEU A 203 -17.54 -3.69 2.64
N LEU A 204 -17.14 -4.53 1.67
CA LEU A 204 -17.94 -5.65 1.22
C LEU A 204 -18.11 -6.69 2.34
N GLY A 205 -17.04 -7.03 3.05
CA GLY A 205 -17.06 -8.00 4.15
C GLY A 205 -17.87 -7.56 5.37
N GLN A 206 -17.99 -6.27 5.64
CA GLN A 206 -18.79 -5.71 6.75
C GLN A 206 -20.26 -5.45 6.38
N GLY A 207 -20.59 -5.48 5.08
CA GLY A 207 -21.92 -5.16 4.58
C GLY A 207 -22.27 -3.68 4.53
N GLY A 208 -21.25 -2.83 4.39
CA GLY A 208 -21.37 -1.39 4.17
C GLY A 208 -20.72 -0.54 5.26
N SER A 209 -20.95 0.78 5.18
CA SER A 209 -20.41 1.73 6.16
C SER A 209 -21.39 1.92 7.32
N THR A 210 -20.97 1.50 8.53
CA THR A 210 -21.71 1.71 9.78
C THR A 210 -21.96 3.18 10.09
N LYS A 211 -21.08 4.09 9.66
CA LYS A 211 -21.22 5.54 9.89
C LYS A 211 -22.32 6.20 9.07
N TYR A 212 -22.63 5.67 7.88
CA TYR A 212 -23.61 6.27 6.96
C TYR A 212 -24.96 5.53 6.97
N HIS A 213 -25.20 4.66 7.96
CA HIS A 213 -26.37 3.77 8.01
C HIS A 213 -26.59 2.94 6.73
N LEU A 214 -25.56 2.78 5.90
CA LEU A 214 -25.59 1.97 4.68
C LEU A 214 -25.33 0.48 5.01
N SER A 215 -25.81 0.02 6.16
CA SER A 215 -25.70 -1.37 6.59
C SER A 215 -26.86 -2.12 5.96
N SER A 216 -26.66 -2.66 4.76
CA SER A 216 -27.60 -3.64 4.24
C SER A 216 -27.53 -4.89 5.12
N ARG A 217 -28.67 -5.53 5.44
CA ARG A 217 -28.67 -6.78 6.22
C ARG A 217 -28.08 -7.95 5.43
N TRP A 218 -28.07 -7.86 4.10
CA TRP A 218 -27.67 -8.92 3.19
C TRP A 218 -26.18 -9.33 3.24
N PRO A 219 -25.19 -8.44 3.51
CA PRO A 219 -23.78 -8.83 3.50
C PRO A 219 -23.16 -9.02 4.90
N GLN A 220 -23.91 -8.93 6.02
CA GLN A 220 -23.38 -9.20 7.38
C GLN A 220 -23.11 -10.71 7.66
N VAL A 221 -22.73 -11.47 6.64
CA VAL A 221 -22.45 -12.91 6.76
C VAL A 221 -21.14 -13.16 7.52
N PHE A 222 -20.14 -12.27 7.39
CA PHE A 222 -18.84 -12.41 8.05
C PHE A 222 -18.76 -11.59 9.34
N LYS A 223 -19.00 -12.25 10.47
CA LYS A 223 -18.89 -11.66 11.81
C LYS A 223 -17.50 -11.79 12.42
N SER A 224 -16.70 -12.78 11.99
CA SER A 224 -15.37 -13.05 12.55
C SER A 224 -14.29 -12.19 11.88
N ASP A 225 -13.41 -11.61 12.69
CA ASP A 225 -12.28 -10.81 12.21
C ASP A 225 -11.27 -11.65 11.41
N ARG A 226 -11.21 -12.96 11.68
CA ARG A 226 -10.49 -13.95 10.87
C ARG A 226 -10.93 -13.94 9.40
N ASP A 227 -12.23 -14.00 9.15
CA ASP A 227 -12.77 -14.02 7.78
C ASP A 227 -12.64 -12.66 7.11
N ARG A 228 -12.77 -11.56 7.86
CA ARG A 228 -12.50 -10.21 7.36
C ARG A 228 -11.05 -10.05 6.92
N ARG A 229 -10.10 -10.54 7.71
CA ARG A 229 -8.67 -10.53 7.38
C ARG A 229 -8.37 -11.32 6.10
N ASP A 230 -8.97 -12.49 5.94
CA ASP A 230 -8.86 -13.29 4.71
C ASP A 230 -9.36 -12.50 3.48
N LEU A 231 -10.51 -11.82 3.59
CA LEU A 231 -11.06 -10.99 2.49
C LEU A 231 -10.18 -9.78 2.19
N VAL A 232 -9.71 -9.07 3.22
CA VAL A 232 -8.79 -7.94 3.07
C VAL A 232 -7.51 -8.39 2.37
N THR A 233 -6.99 -9.58 2.67
CA THR A 233 -5.85 -10.19 1.96
C THR A 233 -6.14 -10.37 0.47
N CYS A 234 -7.33 -10.87 0.10
CA CYS A 234 -7.76 -10.95 -1.30
C CYS A 234 -7.80 -9.55 -1.95
N GLY A 235 -8.30 -8.54 -1.24
CA GLY A 235 -8.34 -7.15 -1.72
C GLY A 235 -6.95 -6.55 -1.95
N CYS A 236 -5.98 -6.85 -1.09
CA CYS A 236 -4.59 -6.39 -1.24
C CYS A 236 -3.95 -6.98 -2.49
N ALA A 237 -4.05 -8.31 -2.66
CA ALA A 237 -3.53 -8.98 -3.84
C ALA A 237 -4.22 -8.49 -5.12
N ALA A 238 -5.54 -8.29 -5.08
CA ALA A 238 -6.32 -7.73 -6.17
C ALA A 238 -5.83 -6.33 -6.58
N GLY A 239 -5.51 -5.48 -5.61
CA GLY A 239 -4.96 -4.15 -5.86
C GLY A 239 -3.60 -4.20 -6.55
N VAL A 240 -2.70 -5.10 -6.13
CA VAL A 240 -1.39 -5.30 -6.77
C VAL A 240 -1.53 -5.90 -8.18
N ALA A 241 -2.42 -6.88 -8.34
CA ALA A 241 -2.72 -7.49 -9.63
C ALA A 241 -3.31 -6.45 -10.61
N ALA A 242 -4.14 -5.52 -10.12
CA ALA A 242 -4.69 -4.43 -10.92
C ALA A 242 -3.64 -3.38 -11.29
N ALA A 243 -2.73 -3.11 -10.35
CA ALA A 243 -1.64 -2.16 -10.47
C ALA A 243 -0.62 -2.56 -11.54
N PHE A 244 -0.06 -3.77 -11.41
CA PHE A 244 1.05 -4.25 -12.22
C PHE A 244 0.63 -5.20 -13.34
N ARG A 245 -0.67 -5.51 -13.46
CA ARG A 245 -1.18 -6.56 -14.36
C ARG A 245 -0.51 -7.93 -14.12
N ALA A 246 -0.09 -8.14 -12.88
CA ALA A 246 0.70 -9.28 -12.46
C ALA A 246 -0.11 -10.10 -11.43
N PRO A 247 -1.00 -11.03 -11.87
CA PRO A 247 -1.88 -11.75 -10.96
C PRO A 247 -1.09 -12.70 -10.04
N VAL A 248 -0.07 -13.41 -10.53
CA VAL A 248 0.76 -14.28 -9.69
C VAL A 248 1.65 -13.43 -8.80
N GLY A 249 2.22 -12.36 -9.36
CA GLY A 249 2.99 -11.37 -8.61
C GLY A 249 2.22 -10.74 -7.46
N GLY A 250 0.93 -10.44 -7.66
CA GLY A 250 0.04 -9.89 -6.63
C GLY A 250 -0.28 -10.87 -5.50
N VAL A 251 -0.46 -12.16 -5.81
CA VAL A 251 -0.64 -13.21 -4.78
C VAL A 251 0.63 -13.35 -3.94
N LEU A 252 1.78 -13.41 -4.60
CA LEU A 252 3.08 -13.51 -3.91
C LEU A 252 3.39 -12.26 -3.11
N PHE A 253 3.01 -11.08 -3.60
CA PHE A 253 3.16 -9.83 -2.84
C PHE A 253 2.34 -9.87 -1.55
N ALA A 254 1.08 -10.29 -1.62
CA ALA A 254 0.24 -10.40 -0.43
C ALA A 254 0.82 -11.42 0.57
N LEU A 255 1.42 -12.50 0.06
CA LEU A 255 2.06 -13.54 0.86
C LEU A 255 3.39 -13.09 1.49
N GLU A 256 4.23 -12.37 0.76
CA GLU A 256 5.57 -11.96 1.18
C GLU A 256 5.56 -10.68 2.03
N GLU A 257 4.83 -9.65 1.59
CA GLU A 257 4.94 -8.30 2.16
C GLU A 257 3.84 -7.93 3.14
N VAL A 258 2.61 -8.41 2.88
CA VAL A 258 1.44 -7.89 3.58
C VAL A 258 0.99 -8.82 4.71
N THR A 259 1.13 -10.13 4.55
CA THR A 259 0.65 -11.11 5.54
C THR A 259 1.77 -11.70 6.39
N SER A 260 1.52 -11.82 7.69
CA SER A 260 2.43 -12.53 8.62
C SER A 260 2.19 -14.04 8.68
N TRP A 261 0.97 -14.49 8.35
CA TRP A 261 0.54 -15.88 8.41
C TRP A 261 -0.31 -16.19 7.17
N TRP A 262 -0.07 -17.34 6.55
CA TRP A 262 -0.82 -17.81 5.38
C TRP A 262 -1.50 -19.17 5.60
N ARG A 263 -2.67 -19.38 4.98
CA ARG A 263 -3.37 -20.68 4.96
C ARG A 263 -3.51 -21.19 3.53
N SER A 264 -3.33 -22.49 3.33
CA SER A 264 -3.38 -23.10 1.98
C SER A 264 -4.72 -22.87 1.26
N GLN A 265 -5.85 -22.86 1.96
CA GLN A 265 -7.17 -22.57 1.37
C GLN A 265 -7.34 -21.10 0.95
N LEU A 266 -6.64 -20.16 1.61
CA LEU A 266 -6.67 -18.75 1.25
C LEU A 266 -5.95 -18.52 -0.09
N MET A 267 -4.90 -19.29 -0.37
CA MET A 267 -4.14 -19.22 -1.63
C MET A 267 -5.04 -19.29 -2.86
N TRP A 268 -5.93 -20.28 -2.91
CA TRP A 268 -6.85 -20.47 -4.03
C TRP A 268 -7.81 -19.29 -4.20
N ARG A 269 -8.31 -18.71 -3.11
CA ARG A 269 -9.20 -17.54 -3.15
C ARG A 269 -8.48 -16.30 -3.65
N VAL A 270 -7.28 -16.04 -3.13
CA VAL A 270 -6.47 -14.88 -3.51
C VAL A 270 -6.04 -14.96 -4.97
N PHE A 271 -5.63 -16.15 -5.42
CA PHE A 271 -5.31 -16.42 -6.82
C PHE A 271 -6.51 -16.19 -7.74
N PHE A 272 -7.68 -16.72 -7.37
CA PHE A 272 -8.92 -16.51 -8.11
C PHE A 272 -9.30 -15.03 -8.20
N THR A 273 -9.31 -14.29 -7.08
CA THR A 273 -9.59 -12.85 -7.09
C THR A 273 -8.63 -12.09 -8.01
N SER A 274 -7.34 -12.42 -7.97
CA SER A 274 -6.32 -11.78 -8.83
C SER A 274 -6.52 -12.10 -10.31
N ALA A 275 -6.93 -13.34 -10.64
CA ALA A 275 -7.27 -13.72 -12.01
C ALA A 275 -8.50 -12.97 -12.54
N ILE A 276 -9.53 -12.78 -11.71
CA ILE A 276 -10.71 -11.97 -12.06
C ILE A 276 -10.32 -10.52 -12.36
N VAL A 277 -9.45 -9.93 -11.56
CA VAL A 277 -8.92 -8.59 -11.83
C VAL A 277 -8.24 -8.52 -13.20
N ALA A 278 -7.39 -9.49 -13.52
CA ALA A 278 -6.72 -9.55 -14.82
C ALA A 278 -7.71 -9.62 -15.99
N VAL A 279 -8.80 -10.40 -15.85
CA VAL A 279 -9.88 -10.46 -16.85
C VAL A 279 -10.56 -9.10 -16.99
N VAL A 280 -10.96 -8.47 -15.88
CA VAL A 280 -11.66 -7.17 -15.89
C VAL A 280 -10.81 -6.08 -16.52
N VAL A 281 -9.54 -5.97 -16.13
CA VAL A 281 -8.61 -4.99 -16.70
C VAL A 281 -8.40 -5.27 -18.19
N ARG A 282 -8.22 -6.53 -18.61
CA ARG A 282 -8.04 -6.89 -20.02
C ARG A 282 -9.28 -6.59 -20.87
N THR A 283 -10.48 -6.83 -20.35
CA THR A 283 -11.74 -6.50 -21.05
C THR A 283 -11.91 -4.99 -21.17
N ALA A 284 -11.66 -4.23 -20.11
CA ALA A 284 -11.69 -2.78 -20.16
C ALA A 284 -10.69 -2.20 -21.18
N MET A 285 -9.50 -2.80 -21.30
CA MET A 285 -8.53 -2.43 -22.32
C MET A 285 -9.01 -2.69 -23.75
N GLY A 286 -9.62 -3.86 -23.99
CA GLY A 286 -10.21 -4.18 -25.29
C GLY A 286 -11.27 -3.17 -25.70
N TRP A 287 -12.08 -2.72 -24.73
CA TRP A 287 -13.05 -1.65 -24.94
C TRP A 287 -12.39 -0.31 -25.25
N CYS A 288 -11.33 0.08 -24.54
CA CYS A 288 -10.67 1.36 -24.80
C CYS A 288 -9.92 1.42 -26.13
N LYS A 289 -9.42 0.29 -26.65
CA LYS A 289 -8.86 0.21 -28.01
C LYS A 289 -9.85 0.55 -29.12
N SER A 290 -11.16 0.55 -28.84
CA SER A 290 -12.19 0.99 -29.80
C SER A 290 -12.25 2.51 -29.99
N GLY A 291 -11.41 3.29 -29.31
CA GLY A 291 -11.35 4.76 -29.41
C GLY A 291 -12.27 5.50 -28.44
N ASN A 292 -13.07 4.79 -27.65
CA ASN A 292 -14.08 5.39 -26.75
C ASN A 292 -13.53 5.95 -25.43
N CYS A 293 -12.24 5.77 -25.12
CA CYS A 293 -11.64 6.17 -23.84
C CYS A 293 -10.77 7.44 -23.92
N GLY A 294 -10.81 8.16 -25.06
CA GLY A 294 -10.05 9.39 -25.27
C GLY A 294 -8.54 9.13 -25.37
N HIS A 295 -7.77 9.88 -24.57
CA HIS A 295 -6.30 9.76 -24.51
C HIS A 295 -5.86 8.44 -23.87
N PHE A 296 -6.75 7.78 -23.12
CA PHE A 296 -6.51 6.50 -22.48
C PHE A 296 -6.54 5.33 -23.50
N GLY A 297 -5.47 4.53 -23.51
CA GLY A 297 -5.31 3.38 -24.41
C GLY A 297 -4.44 3.63 -25.64
N SER A 298 -3.99 4.87 -25.87
CA SER A 298 -3.01 5.21 -26.92
C SER A 298 -1.56 4.83 -26.51
N GLY A 299 -1.22 4.95 -25.21
CA GLY A 299 0.09 4.57 -24.65
C GLY A 299 0.20 3.11 -24.19
N GLY A 300 -0.91 2.38 -24.07
CA GLY A 300 -0.95 1.01 -23.54
C GLY A 300 -0.57 0.92 -22.05
N PHE A 301 -1.27 0.09 -21.27
CA PHE A 301 -0.87 -0.21 -19.88
C PHE A 301 0.55 -0.78 -19.81
N ILE A 302 1.13 -0.79 -18.59
CA ILE A 302 2.38 -1.45 -18.18
C ILE A 302 2.43 -2.91 -18.71
N ILE A 303 2.84 -3.07 -19.97
CA ILE A 303 3.32 -4.30 -20.58
C ILE A 303 4.60 -3.86 -21.26
N TRP A 304 5.70 -4.22 -20.64
CA TRP A 304 7.01 -4.04 -21.25
C TRP A 304 7.21 -5.27 -22.12
N ASP A 305 6.63 -5.30 -23.32
CA ASP A 305 6.84 -6.46 -24.17
C ASP A 305 8.28 -6.42 -24.69
N ILE A 306 9.18 -7.02 -23.93
CA ILE A 306 10.59 -7.20 -24.28
C ILE A 306 10.81 -8.63 -24.80
N SER A 307 9.77 -9.28 -25.33
CA SER A 307 9.85 -10.64 -25.90
C SER A 307 10.81 -10.76 -27.09
N GLY A 308 11.19 -9.63 -27.69
CA GLY A 308 12.25 -9.55 -28.71
C GLY A 308 13.64 -9.18 -28.19
N ALA A 309 13.86 -9.11 -26.86
CA ALA A 309 15.19 -8.82 -26.30
C ALA A 309 16.14 -10.01 -26.31
N GLN A 310 17.44 -9.67 -26.35
CA GLN A 310 18.61 -10.53 -26.16
C GLN A 310 18.29 -11.88 -25.51
N ASP A 311 18.19 -12.91 -26.36
CA ASP A 311 17.82 -14.27 -25.96
C ASP A 311 18.93 -15.02 -25.21
N ASP A 312 20.19 -14.58 -25.37
CA ASP A 312 21.39 -15.24 -24.83
C ASP A 312 22.27 -14.25 -24.04
N TYR A 313 22.51 -14.54 -22.75
CA TYR A 313 23.47 -13.79 -21.92
C TYR A 313 24.79 -14.56 -21.79
N SER A 314 25.92 -13.86 -21.92
CA SER A 314 27.24 -14.45 -21.71
C SER A 314 27.66 -14.38 -20.23
N PHE A 315 28.49 -15.32 -19.77
CA PHE A 315 29.06 -15.28 -18.41
C PHE A 315 29.80 -13.96 -18.10
N ARG A 316 30.36 -13.30 -19.12
CA ARG A 316 31.01 -11.99 -18.97
C ARG A 316 30.05 -10.86 -18.57
N GLU A 317 28.76 -11.00 -18.88
CA GLU A 317 27.72 -10.01 -18.58
C GLU A 317 27.26 -10.10 -17.11
N LEU A 318 27.59 -11.19 -16.41
CA LEU A 318 27.22 -11.40 -15.01
C LEU A 318 27.86 -10.37 -14.06
N LEU A 319 29.11 -9.96 -14.35
CA LEU A 319 29.84 -9.02 -13.50
C LEU A 319 29.23 -7.60 -13.56
N PRO A 320 28.97 -6.99 -14.74
CA PRO A 320 28.19 -5.76 -14.83
C PRO A 320 26.82 -5.82 -14.14
N MET A 321 26.12 -6.95 -14.25
CA MET A 321 24.83 -7.14 -13.58
C MET A 321 24.98 -7.18 -12.05
N ALA A 322 26.01 -7.84 -11.52
CA ALA A 322 26.31 -7.82 -10.09
C ALA A 322 26.62 -6.39 -9.59
N VAL A 323 27.34 -5.60 -10.39
CA VAL A 323 27.62 -4.18 -10.09
C VAL A 323 26.33 -3.36 -10.02
N ILE A 324 25.38 -3.59 -10.95
CA ILE A 324 24.04 -2.97 -10.89
C ILE A 324 23.34 -3.33 -9.57
N GLY A 325 23.42 -4.58 -9.13
CA GLY A 325 22.90 -5.03 -7.84
C GLY A 325 23.48 -4.24 -6.67
N VAL A 326 24.81 -4.07 -6.63
CA VAL A 326 25.49 -3.31 -5.56
C VAL A 326 25.09 -1.83 -5.58
N ILE A 327 25.07 -1.20 -6.77
CA ILE A 327 24.65 0.21 -6.93
C ILE A 327 23.21 0.39 -6.46
N GLY A 328 22.30 -0.50 -6.86
CA GLY A 328 20.90 -0.43 -6.46
C GLY A 328 20.70 -0.61 -4.95
N GLY A 329 21.49 -1.47 -4.31
CA GLY A 329 21.47 -1.66 -2.86
C GLY A 329 21.94 -0.41 -2.11
N LEU A 330 23.04 0.21 -2.55
CA LEU A 330 23.58 1.44 -1.95
C LEU A 330 22.63 2.64 -2.17
N LEU A 331 22.15 2.84 -3.39
CA LEU A 331 21.21 3.93 -3.71
C LEU A 331 19.85 3.74 -3.02
N GLY A 332 19.39 2.50 -2.89
CA GLY A 332 18.17 2.15 -2.17
C GLY A 332 18.29 2.39 -0.66
N ALA A 333 19.42 2.00 -0.06
CA ALA A 333 19.69 2.30 1.34
C ALA A 333 19.79 3.80 1.60
N LEU A 334 20.51 4.54 0.75
CA LEU A 334 20.56 6.01 0.82
C LEU A 334 19.17 6.63 0.69
N PHE A 335 18.33 6.10 -0.20
CA PHE A 335 16.98 6.59 -0.43
C PHE A 335 16.13 6.44 0.83
N ASN A 336 16.18 5.27 1.46
CA ASN A 336 15.47 5.00 2.71
C ASN A 336 15.93 5.97 3.80
N GLN A 337 17.25 6.13 4.00
CA GLN A 337 17.79 7.00 5.05
C GLN A 337 17.36 8.47 4.87
N LEU A 338 17.47 9.00 3.65
CA LEU A 338 17.08 10.38 3.35
C LEU A 338 15.57 10.58 3.54
N THR A 339 14.78 9.63 3.04
CA THR A 339 13.32 9.68 3.14
C THR A 339 12.85 9.63 4.61
N LEU A 340 13.51 8.82 5.44
CA LEU A 340 13.23 8.75 6.87
C LEU A 340 13.61 10.04 7.58
N TYR A 341 14.78 10.60 7.28
CA TYR A 341 15.21 11.88 7.85
C TYR A 341 14.22 13.00 7.53
N VAL A 342 13.83 13.14 6.25
CA VAL A 342 12.85 14.14 5.80
C VAL A 342 11.49 13.92 6.47
N THR A 343 11.02 12.67 6.53
CA THR A 343 9.71 12.34 7.14
C THR A 343 9.71 12.60 8.64
N TYR A 344 10.79 12.26 9.34
CA TYR A 344 10.97 12.53 10.76
C TYR A 344 10.97 14.04 11.03
N TRP A 345 11.74 14.81 10.25
CA TRP A 345 11.78 16.27 10.36
C TRP A 345 10.39 16.90 10.10
N ARG A 346 9.69 16.46 9.05
CA ARG A 346 8.32 16.89 8.76
C ARG A 346 7.38 16.65 9.92
N ARG A 347 7.40 15.45 10.48
CA ARG A 347 6.52 15.07 11.59
C ARG A 347 6.79 15.92 12.84
N ASN A 348 8.05 16.13 13.19
CA ASN A 348 8.42 16.74 14.46
C ASN A 348 8.44 18.27 14.45
N TYR A 349 8.70 18.88 13.30
CA TYR A 349 8.84 20.34 13.19
C TYR A 349 7.77 20.98 12.30
N LEU A 350 7.55 20.45 11.10
CA LEU A 350 6.71 21.11 10.09
C LEU A 350 5.21 20.87 10.33
N HIS A 351 4.80 19.62 10.49
CA HIS A 351 3.41 19.20 10.65
C HIS A 351 2.81 19.60 12.01
N LYS A 352 3.64 19.93 13.01
CA LYS A 352 3.18 20.51 14.28
C LYS A 352 2.57 21.91 14.11
N LYS A 353 2.97 22.66 13.07
CA LYS A 353 2.47 24.02 12.80
C LYS A 353 1.06 24.05 12.19
N GLY A 354 0.41 22.90 12.05
CA GLY A 354 -0.99 22.77 11.63
C GLY A 354 -1.18 22.37 10.16
N THR A 355 -2.45 22.14 9.79
CA THR A 355 -2.85 21.56 8.50
C THR A 355 -2.57 22.46 7.30
N ARG A 356 -2.60 23.79 7.46
CA ARG A 356 -2.31 24.74 6.38
C ARG A 356 -0.89 24.59 5.84
N VAL A 357 0.07 24.31 6.72
CA VAL A 357 1.48 24.12 6.33
C VAL A 357 1.65 22.88 5.44
N LYS A 358 0.90 21.81 5.70
CA LYS A 358 0.91 20.59 4.86
C LYS A 358 0.43 20.87 3.44
N ILE A 359 -0.58 21.74 3.30
CA ILE A 359 -1.12 22.15 2.00
C ILE A 359 -0.08 23.01 1.26
N ILE A 360 0.46 24.03 1.93
CA ILE A 360 1.47 24.92 1.35
C ILE A 360 2.71 24.14 0.90
N GLU A 361 3.17 23.19 1.70
CA GLU A 361 4.31 22.34 1.35
C GLU A 361 4.06 21.54 0.06
N ALA A 362 2.94 20.83 -0.04
CA ALA A 362 2.65 20.03 -1.21
C ALA A 362 2.47 20.89 -2.48
N CYS A 363 1.85 22.06 -2.34
CA CYS A 363 1.78 23.06 -3.41
C CYS A 363 3.17 23.55 -3.83
N LEU A 364 4.06 23.83 -2.87
CA LEU A 364 5.43 24.26 -3.16
C LEU A 364 6.22 23.17 -3.89
N ILE A 365 6.09 21.90 -3.46
CA ILE A 365 6.70 20.75 -4.15
C ILE A 365 6.18 20.64 -5.58
N SER A 366 4.88 20.85 -5.81
CA SER A 366 4.29 20.85 -7.17
C SER A 366 4.86 21.96 -8.07
N VAL A 367 5.04 23.17 -7.53
CA VAL A 367 5.65 24.29 -8.28
C VAL A 367 7.12 23.98 -8.60
N ILE A 368 7.89 23.52 -7.61
CA ILE A 368 9.30 23.15 -7.80
C ILE A 368 9.44 22.04 -8.84
N THR A 369 8.61 20.99 -8.75
CA THR A 369 8.58 19.88 -9.71
C THR A 369 8.26 20.39 -11.10
N SER A 370 7.26 21.26 -11.24
CA SER A 370 6.87 21.83 -12.53
C SER A 370 7.98 22.68 -13.16
N VAL A 371 8.65 23.51 -12.36
CA VAL A 371 9.77 24.36 -12.82
C VAL A 371 10.96 23.50 -13.25
N ILE A 372 11.29 22.44 -12.51
CA ILE A 372 12.37 21.52 -12.85
C ILE A 372 12.05 20.75 -14.13
N SER A 373 10.86 20.14 -14.21
CA SER A 373 10.43 19.33 -15.36
C SER A 373 10.37 20.15 -16.65
N PHE A 374 10.04 21.44 -16.57
CA PHE A 374 9.95 22.32 -17.73
C PHE A 374 11.27 23.05 -18.05
N GLY A 375 12.03 23.43 -17.03
CA GLY A 375 13.25 24.21 -17.15
C GLY A 375 14.48 23.39 -17.55
N LEU A 376 14.63 22.17 -17.05
CA LEU A 376 15.80 21.34 -17.39
C LEU A 376 15.85 20.95 -18.87
N PRO A 377 14.74 20.55 -19.53
CA PRO A 377 14.78 20.25 -20.95
C PRO A 377 15.22 21.41 -21.84
N LEU A 378 14.95 22.68 -21.46
CA LEU A 378 15.44 23.84 -22.22
C LEU A 378 16.96 23.95 -22.28
N LEU A 379 17.64 23.54 -21.22
CA LEU A 379 19.09 23.69 -21.10
C LEU A 379 19.84 22.63 -21.92
N ARG A 380 19.12 21.67 -22.51
CA ARG A 380 19.68 20.57 -23.31
C ARG A 380 19.55 20.84 -24.80
N LYS A 381 20.57 20.43 -25.54
CA LYS A 381 20.58 20.46 -27.01
C LYS A 381 19.71 19.33 -27.55
N CYS A 382 19.04 19.57 -28.66
CA CYS A 382 18.25 18.56 -29.34
C CYS A 382 19.13 17.51 -30.02
N SER A 383 18.61 16.29 -30.08
CA SER A 383 19.20 15.14 -30.76
C SER A 383 18.48 14.90 -32.10
N PRO A 384 19.20 14.46 -33.15
CA PRO A 384 18.58 14.08 -34.41
C PRO A 384 17.75 12.80 -34.24
N CYS A 385 16.61 12.72 -34.90
CA CYS A 385 15.82 11.49 -34.97
C CYS A 385 16.66 10.34 -35.55
N PRO A 386 16.61 9.13 -34.96
CA PRO A 386 17.22 7.95 -35.58
C PRO A 386 16.60 7.69 -36.95
N GLU A 387 17.37 7.13 -37.88
CA GLU A 387 16.84 6.71 -39.19
C GLU A 387 15.75 5.66 -38.95
N ALA A 388 14.55 5.91 -39.49
CA ALA A 388 13.39 5.07 -39.23
C ALA A 388 13.64 3.65 -39.78
N ASP A 389 13.80 2.68 -38.89
CA ASP A 389 13.56 1.29 -39.26
C ASP A 389 12.10 1.19 -39.72
N LEU A 390 11.91 0.89 -41.00
CA LEU A 390 10.62 0.86 -41.72
C LEU A 390 9.54 -0.01 -41.05
N ASP A 391 9.90 -0.85 -40.07
CA ASP A 391 9.02 -1.80 -39.39
C ASP A 391 8.45 -1.32 -38.04
N SER A 392 8.90 -0.19 -37.48
CA SER A 392 8.56 0.16 -36.08
C SER A 392 7.28 0.98 -35.90
N GLY A 393 6.74 1.62 -36.95
CA GLY A 393 5.50 2.43 -36.87
C GLY A 393 5.59 3.65 -35.93
N ILE A 394 6.79 4.03 -35.48
CA ILE A 394 7.02 5.17 -34.58
C ILE A 394 7.49 6.37 -35.41
N GLU A 395 6.62 7.38 -35.56
CA GLU A 395 6.97 8.64 -36.23
C GLU A 395 7.84 9.54 -35.33
N CYS A 396 8.93 10.09 -35.88
CA CYS A 396 9.81 11.04 -35.21
C CYS A 396 9.92 12.35 -36.01
N PRO A 397 9.63 13.52 -35.41
CA PRO A 397 9.15 13.75 -34.05
C PRO A 397 7.66 13.42 -33.89
N ARG A 398 7.22 13.11 -32.67
CA ARG A 398 5.80 12.80 -32.42
C ARG A 398 4.88 13.98 -32.78
N PRO A 399 3.67 13.72 -33.31
CA PRO A 399 2.66 14.76 -33.48
C PRO A 399 2.16 15.30 -32.12
N PRO A 400 1.77 16.59 -32.04
CA PRO A 400 1.26 17.20 -30.81
C PRO A 400 -0.04 16.52 -30.36
N GLY A 401 -0.14 16.18 -29.07
CA GLY A 401 -1.32 15.52 -28.49
C GLY A 401 -1.25 13.98 -28.43
N MET A 402 -0.19 13.36 -28.95
CA MET A 402 0.03 11.90 -28.85
C MET A 402 1.13 11.55 -27.85
N TYR A 403 1.02 10.42 -27.16
CA TYR A 403 2.04 9.93 -26.20
C TYR A 403 3.06 9.03 -26.88
N GLY A 404 4.24 8.93 -26.27
CA GLY A 404 5.30 8.01 -26.71
C GLY A 404 6.66 8.67 -26.89
N ASN A 405 7.50 8.04 -27.70
CA ASN A 405 8.90 8.41 -27.91
C ASN A 405 9.04 9.74 -28.67
N TYR A 406 10.23 10.34 -28.57
CA TYR A 406 10.68 11.48 -29.40
C TYR A 406 9.85 12.77 -29.28
N VAL A 407 9.85 13.34 -28.08
CA VAL A 407 9.20 14.64 -27.82
C VAL A 407 10.01 15.78 -28.44
N ASN A 408 9.43 16.48 -29.43
CA ASN A 408 9.97 17.75 -29.88
C ASN A 408 9.60 18.85 -28.88
N PHE A 409 10.59 19.30 -28.11
CA PHE A 409 10.47 20.42 -27.19
C PHE A 409 11.58 21.43 -27.51
N TYR A 410 11.19 22.54 -28.15
CA TYR A 410 12.06 23.66 -28.50
C TYR A 410 13.24 23.28 -29.41
N CYS A 411 13.02 22.36 -30.36
CA CYS A 411 13.98 22.04 -31.40
C CYS A 411 13.68 22.84 -32.68
N GLY A 412 14.71 23.45 -33.26
CA GLY A 412 14.58 24.40 -34.37
C GLY A 412 14.56 23.79 -35.77
N LYS A 413 14.90 22.51 -35.92
CA LYS A 413 14.93 21.82 -37.22
C LYS A 413 13.88 20.71 -37.27
N ASP A 414 13.33 20.49 -38.46
CA ASP A 414 12.50 19.31 -38.74
C ASP A 414 13.34 18.04 -38.52
N LYS A 415 12.78 17.05 -37.80
CA LYS A 415 13.43 15.78 -37.39
C LYS A 415 14.45 15.85 -36.23
N GLU A 416 14.27 16.79 -35.31
CA GLU A 416 14.98 16.80 -34.02
C GLU A 416 14.01 16.57 -32.84
N TYR A 417 14.50 15.93 -31.78
CA TYR A 417 13.78 15.72 -30.53
C TYR A 417 14.64 16.05 -29.32
N ASN A 418 14.00 16.24 -28.16
CA ASN A 418 14.69 16.48 -26.90
C ASN A 418 14.54 15.23 -26.01
N ASP A 419 15.67 14.58 -25.74
CA ASP A 419 15.72 13.31 -25.01
C ASP A 419 15.27 13.47 -23.55
N LEU A 420 15.68 14.55 -22.88
CA LEU A 420 15.26 14.87 -21.51
C LEU A 420 13.78 15.27 -21.43
N ALA A 421 13.28 16.00 -22.44
CA ALA A 421 11.85 16.30 -22.54
C ALA A 421 11.00 15.03 -22.70
N THR A 422 11.55 14.01 -23.35
CA THR A 422 10.88 12.72 -23.55
C THR A 422 10.66 11.95 -22.24
N LEU A 423 11.50 12.19 -21.23
CA LEU A 423 11.34 11.60 -19.90
C LEU A 423 10.37 12.41 -19.01
N PHE A 424 10.39 13.74 -19.08
CA PHE A 424 9.56 14.61 -18.22
C PHE A 424 8.15 14.91 -18.77
N PHE A 425 7.97 14.95 -20.10
CA PHE A 425 6.69 15.30 -20.76
C PHE A 425 5.93 14.07 -21.28
N ASN A 426 6.11 12.95 -20.60
CA ASN A 426 5.32 11.74 -20.76
C ASN A 426 4.71 11.37 -19.41
N THR A 427 3.71 10.47 -19.44
CA THR A 427 3.27 9.84 -18.19
C THR A 427 4.44 9.03 -17.60
N GLN A 428 4.45 8.82 -16.28
CA GLN A 428 5.51 8.01 -15.67
C GLN A 428 5.53 6.58 -16.22
N ASP A 429 4.34 6.04 -16.55
CA ASP A 429 4.18 4.74 -17.18
C ASP A 429 4.86 4.76 -18.56
N ASP A 430 4.52 5.71 -19.45
CA ASP A 430 5.17 5.83 -20.76
C ASP A 430 6.68 6.10 -20.66
N ALA A 431 7.13 6.90 -19.70
CA ALA A 431 8.55 7.16 -19.50
C ALA A 431 9.32 5.87 -19.13
N ILE A 432 8.74 4.99 -18.31
CA ILE A 432 9.31 3.66 -18.03
C ILE A 432 9.31 2.81 -19.31
N ARG A 433 8.25 2.88 -20.12
CA ARG A 433 8.18 2.20 -21.43
C ARG A 433 9.36 2.53 -22.30
N ASN A 434 9.64 3.81 -22.40
CA ASN A 434 10.69 4.35 -23.25
C ASN A 434 12.06 3.92 -22.71
N LEU A 435 12.24 3.92 -21.38
CA LEU A 435 13.46 3.45 -20.74
C LEU A 435 13.71 1.94 -20.93
N PHE A 436 12.66 1.12 -20.99
CA PHE A 436 12.74 -0.32 -21.24
C PHE A 436 12.69 -0.71 -22.72
N SER A 437 12.48 0.25 -23.62
CA SER A 437 12.36 -0.02 -25.05
C SER A 437 13.59 -0.78 -25.58
N ALA A 438 13.33 -1.90 -26.25
CA ALA A 438 14.32 -2.70 -26.94
C ALA A 438 14.66 -2.06 -28.30
N LYS A 439 15.88 -2.28 -28.79
CA LYS A 439 16.37 -1.82 -30.10
C LYS A 439 16.51 -0.30 -30.29
N THR A 440 16.36 0.52 -29.24
CA THR A 440 16.60 1.98 -29.32
C THR A 440 18.03 2.35 -28.89
N VAL A 441 19.02 1.87 -29.64
CA VAL A 441 20.44 2.20 -29.39
C VAL A 441 20.63 3.71 -29.58
N HIS A 442 21.14 4.39 -28.55
CA HIS A 442 21.38 5.85 -28.52
C HIS A 442 20.15 6.78 -28.52
N GLU A 443 18.98 6.31 -28.13
CA GLU A 443 17.80 7.19 -27.93
C GLU A 443 17.99 8.25 -26.83
N PHE A 444 18.81 7.93 -25.81
CA PHE A 444 19.08 8.83 -24.70
C PHE A 444 20.57 9.11 -24.56
N SER A 445 20.93 10.38 -24.33
CA SER A 445 22.30 10.74 -23.97
C SER A 445 22.58 10.38 -22.52
N ALA A 446 23.79 9.88 -22.23
CA ALA A 446 24.24 9.57 -20.86
C ALA A 446 24.14 10.80 -19.93
N GLN A 447 24.40 12.00 -20.45
CA GLN A 447 24.28 13.22 -19.64
C GLN A 447 22.82 13.57 -19.33
N SER A 448 21.88 13.31 -20.24
CA SER A 448 20.45 13.53 -20.01
C SER A 448 19.91 12.54 -18.97
N LEU A 449 20.27 11.25 -19.08
CA LEU A 449 19.93 10.24 -18.07
C LEU A 449 20.53 10.54 -16.70
N LEU A 450 21.78 11.00 -16.62
CA LEU A 450 22.40 11.39 -15.35
C LEU A 450 21.69 12.60 -14.72
N THR A 451 21.35 13.61 -15.53
CA THR A 451 20.61 14.79 -15.08
C THR A 451 19.22 14.40 -14.58
N PHE A 452 18.53 13.52 -15.31
CA PHE A 452 17.23 12.98 -14.93
C PHE A 452 17.32 12.19 -13.63
N LEU A 453 18.30 11.29 -13.50
CA LEU A 453 18.51 10.47 -12.31
C LEU A 453 18.65 11.32 -11.04
N VAL A 454 19.56 12.29 -11.04
CA VAL A 454 19.85 13.13 -9.85
C VAL A 454 18.61 13.92 -9.46
N MET A 455 17.95 14.55 -10.43
CA MET A 455 16.83 15.46 -10.18
C MET A 455 15.57 14.68 -9.79
N PHE A 456 15.26 13.59 -10.49
CA PHE A 456 14.11 12.76 -10.19
C PHE A 456 14.28 12.01 -8.86
N TYR A 457 15.50 11.57 -8.52
CA TYR A 457 15.80 10.99 -7.21
C TYR A 457 15.55 12.00 -6.08
N ALA A 458 16.05 13.23 -6.19
CA ALA A 458 15.83 14.28 -5.20
C ALA A 458 14.34 14.64 -5.08
N LEU A 459 13.62 14.75 -6.21
CA LEU A 459 12.19 14.99 -6.23
C LEU A 459 11.41 13.85 -5.56
N ALA A 460 11.76 12.59 -5.82
CA ALA A 460 11.12 11.44 -5.19
C ALA A 460 11.30 11.44 -3.66
N VAL A 461 12.51 11.72 -3.16
CA VAL A 461 12.79 11.84 -1.72
C VAL A 461 11.97 12.97 -1.07
N ILE A 462 11.94 14.16 -1.69
CA ILE A 462 11.20 15.31 -1.16
C ILE A 462 9.69 15.08 -1.25
N THR A 463 9.21 14.46 -2.32
CA THR A 463 7.77 14.26 -2.49
C THR A 463 7.23 13.18 -1.55
N PHE A 464 8.04 12.18 -1.23
CA PHE A 464 7.66 11.12 -0.31
C PHE A 464 7.46 11.64 1.13
N GLY A 465 6.34 11.29 1.77
CA GLY A 465 6.01 11.75 3.12
C GLY A 465 5.26 13.08 3.19
N SER A 466 4.97 13.69 2.03
CA SER A 466 4.01 14.79 1.93
C SER A 466 2.57 14.30 2.17
N ALA A 467 1.65 15.22 2.43
CA ALA A 467 0.26 14.92 2.80
C ALA A 467 -0.66 14.57 1.60
N VAL A 468 -0.16 13.78 0.65
CA VAL A 468 -0.91 13.25 -0.51
C VAL A 468 -0.85 11.72 -0.54
N PRO A 469 -1.77 11.03 -1.23
CA PRO A 469 -1.66 9.60 -1.47
C PRO A 469 -0.50 9.37 -2.43
N ALA A 470 0.46 8.54 -2.02
CA ALA A 470 1.76 8.43 -2.68
C ALA A 470 2.22 6.98 -2.71
N GLY A 471 2.36 6.41 -3.92
CA GLY A 471 2.98 5.10 -4.13
C GLY A 471 4.45 5.24 -4.51
N GLN A 472 5.30 4.34 -4.01
CA GLN A 472 6.76 4.41 -4.21
C GLN A 472 7.28 3.48 -5.32
N PHE A 473 6.46 2.54 -5.80
CA PHE A 473 6.87 1.59 -6.83
C PHE A 473 7.32 2.26 -8.12
N VAL A 474 6.49 3.12 -8.70
CA VAL A 474 6.79 3.77 -9.99
C VAL A 474 8.04 4.65 -9.92
N PRO A 475 8.21 5.55 -8.91
CA PRO A 475 9.45 6.29 -8.78
C PRO A 475 10.69 5.39 -8.61
N GLY A 476 10.56 4.27 -7.89
CA GLY A 476 11.64 3.30 -7.74
C GLY A 476 12.02 2.61 -9.06
N ILE A 477 11.04 2.23 -9.87
CA ILE A 477 11.25 1.67 -11.21
C ILE A 477 11.94 2.70 -12.11
N MET A 478 11.52 3.97 -12.08
CA MET A 478 12.12 5.05 -12.88
C MET A 478 13.58 5.34 -12.49
N ILE A 479 13.87 5.47 -11.20
CA ILE A 479 15.25 5.69 -10.70
C ILE A 479 16.12 4.51 -11.12
N GLY A 480 15.62 3.29 -10.88
CA GLY A 480 16.32 2.07 -11.20
C GLY A 480 16.61 1.88 -12.68
N SER A 481 15.60 2.09 -13.52
CA SER A 481 15.73 1.99 -14.98
C SER A 481 16.70 3.01 -15.55
N THR A 482 16.74 4.22 -15.00
CA THR A 482 17.64 5.28 -15.47
C THR A 482 19.12 4.92 -15.26
N TYR A 483 19.53 4.52 -14.05
CA TYR A 483 20.92 4.13 -13.83
C TYR A 483 21.25 2.76 -14.43
N GLY A 484 20.27 1.85 -14.49
CA GLY A 484 20.42 0.58 -15.19
C GLY A 484 20.76 0.80 -16.66
N ARG A 485 20.02 1.70 -17.33
CA ARG A 485 20.30 2.08 -18.73
C ARG A 485 21.66 2.75 -18.88
N LEU A 486 22.05 3.64 -17.97
CA LEU A 486 23.39 4.26 -17.95
C LEU A 486 24.52 3.21 -17.89
N VAL A 487 24.37 2.19 -17.02
CA VAL A 487 25.33 1.10 -16.95
C VAL A 487 25.30 0.26 -18.23
N GLY A 488 24.11 0.00 -18.80
CA GLY A 488 23.96 -0.65 -20.10
C GLY A 488 24.74 0.06 -21.21
N MET A 489 24.61 1.38 -21.33
CA MET A 489 25.37 2.19 -22.28
C MET A 489 26.89 2.06 -22.08
N PHE A 490 27.35 2.05 -20.83
CA PHE A 490 28.77 1.85 -20.51
C PHE A 490 29.25 0.45 -20.92
N VAL A 491 28.45 -0.59 -20.68
CA VAL A 491 28.74 -1.98 -21.04
C VAL A 491 28.83 -2.16 -22.55
N VAL A 492 27.88 -1.58 -23.32
CA VAL A 492 27.90 -1.60 -24.79
C VAL A 492 29.20 -0.97 -25.32
N ASN A 493 29.58 0.19 -24.79
CA ASN A 493 30.81 0.89 -25.18
C ASN A 493 32.07 0.10 -24.80
N PHE A 494 32.08 -0.56 -23.65
CA PHE A 494 33.26 -1.29 -23.14
C PHE A 494 33.47 -2.63 -23.85
N TYR A 495 32.42 -3.43 -24.02
CA TYR A 495 32.51 -4.76 -24.65
C TYR A 495 32.42 -4.73 -26.18
N ARG A 496 32.07 -3.59 -26.79
CA ARG A 496 31.89 -3.39 -28.24
C ARG A 496 31.02 -4.48 -28.91
N LYS A 497 30.06 -5.04 -28.17
CA LYS A 497 29.10 -6.02 -28.68
C LYS A 497 27.77 -5.34 -28.95
N LEU A 498 27.32 -5.41 -30.19
CA LEU A 498 26.03 -4.85 -30.64
C LEU A 498 24.81 -5.68 -30.19
N ASN A 499 25.01 -6.90 -29.68
CA ASN A 499 23.92 -7.76 -29.20
C ASN A 499 23.48 -7.45 -27.77
N ILE A 500 24.11 -6.48 -27.09
CA ILE A 500 23.76 -6.11 -25.73
C ILE A 500 22.69 -5.02 -25.76
N GLU A 501 21.50 -5.32 -25.25
CA GLU A 501 20.39 -4.37 -25.24
C GLU A 501 20.37 -3.51 -23.97
N GLU A 502 20.40 -2.19 -24.14
CA GLU A 502 20.36 -1.22 -23.04
C GLU A 502 19.09 -1.36 -22.18
N GLY A 503 17.95 -1.70 -22.80
CA GLY A 503 16.66 -1.89 -22.14
C GLY A 503 16.66 -3.03 -21.11
N THR A 504 17.41 -4.11 -21.36
CA THR A 504 17.56 -5.22 -20.40
C THR A 504 18.30 -4.75 -19.14
N TYR A 505 19.33 -3.91 -19.29
CA TYR A 505 20.05 -3.35 -18.14
C TYR A 505 19.21 -2.33 -17.37
N ALA A 506 18.36 -1.57 -18.06
CA ALA A 506 17.35 -0.73 -17.42
C ALA A 506 16.40 -1.57 -16.56
N LEU A 507 15.92 -2.70 -17.07
CA LEU A 507 15.06 -3.61 -16.30
C LEU A 507 15.75 -4.15 -15.05
N LEU A 508 16.99 -4.60 -15.16
CA LEU A 508 17.78 -5.08 -14.03
C LEU A 508 18.07 -3.97 -13.01
N GLY A 509 18.28 -2.72 -13.47
CA GLY A 509 18.40 -1.54 -12.62
C GLY A 509 17.13 -1.22 -11.84
N ALA A 510 15.96 -1.34 -12.49
CA ALA A 510 14.66 -1.18 -11.84
C ALA A 510 14.44 -2.24 -10.76
N ALA A 511 14.73 -3.50 -11.07
CA ALA A 511 14.66 -4.59 -10.10
C ALA A 511 15.60 -4.34 -8.91
N SER A 512 16.89 -4.07 -9.16
CA SER A 512 17.86 -3.82 -8.07
C SER A 512 17.47 -2.65 -7.17
N PHE A 513 17.00 -1.52 -7.70
CA PHE A 513 16.62 -0.39 -6.84
C PHE A 513 15.42 -0.72 -5.93
N LEU A 514 14.41 -1.39 -6.48
CA LEU A 514 13.25 -1.82 -5.70
C LEU A 514 13.63 -2.89 -4.67
N GLY A 515 14.51 -3.83 -5.01
CA GLY A 515 15.07 -4.81 -4.07
C GLY A 515 15.86 -4.14 -2.94
N GLY A 516 16.64 -3.10 -3.24
CA GLY A 516 17.46 -2.38 -2.25
C GLY A 516 16.65 -1.44 -1.34
N SER A 517 15.61 -0.80 -1.86
CA SER A 517 14.75 0.12 -1.08
C SER A 517 13.62 -0.59 -0.34
N MET A 518 12.88 -1.49 -0.99
CA MET A 518 11.71 -2.16 -0.43
C MET A 518 12.02 -3.51 0.22
N ARG A 519 13.16 -4.15 -0.09
CA ARG A 519 13.56 -5.49 0.41
C ARG A 519 12.68 -6.66 -0.01
N MET A 520 11.85 -6.42 -1.02
CA MET A 520 11.02 -7.42 -1.68
C MET A 520 11.86 -8.32 -2.60
N THR A 521 11.59 -9.63 -2.57
CA THR A 521 12.37 -10.62 -3.33
C THR A 521 11.54 -11.37 -4.37
N VAL A 522 10.82 -12.42 -3.95
CA VAL A 522 10.18 -13.39 -4.84
C VAL A 522 9.00 -12.74 -5.57
N SER A 523 8.17 -11.98 -4.85
CA SER A 523 7.04 -11.29 -5.43
C SER A 523 7.47 -10.27 -6.47
N LEU A 524 8.50 -9.47 -6.17
CA LEU A 524 9.02 -8.46 -7.09
C LEU A 524 9.59 -9.09 -8.36
N CYS A 525 10.32 -10.21 -8.21
CA CYS A 525 10.86 -10.94 -9.34
C CYS A 525 9.75 -11.44 -10.29
N VAL A 526 8.69 -12.04 -9.73
CA VAL A 526 7.54 -12.51 -10.52
C VAL A 526 6.77 -11.35 -11.14
N ILE A 527 6.55 -10.24 -10.41
CA ILE A 527 5.93 -9.03 -10.97
C ILE A 527 6.72 -8.54 -12.18
N MET A 528 8.05 -8.43 -12.05
CA MET A 528 8.89 -7.93 -13.12
C MET A 528 8.82 -8.82 -14.37
N VAL A 529 8.82 -10.14 -14.17
CA VAL A 529 8.73 -11.14 -15.25
C VAL A 529 7.35 -11.19 -15.90
N GLU A 530 6.26 -11.08 -15.13
CA GLU A 530 4.89 -11.02 -15.68
C GLU A 530 4.68 -9.77 -16.53
N ILE A 531 5.26 -8.64 -16.12
CA ILE A 531 5.19 -7.40 -16.91
C ILE A 531 6.06 -7.49 -18.18
N THR A 532 7.25 -8.09 -18.08
CA THR A 532 8.18 -8.16 -19.22
C THR A 532 7.85 -9.25 -20.21
N ASN A 533 7.03 -10.21 -19.80
CA ASN A 533 6.66 -11.40 -20.56
C ASN A 533 7.87 -12.20 -21.08
N ASN A 534 8.99 -12.16 -20.34
CA ASN A 534 10.22 -12.85 -20.71
C ASN A 534 10.79 -13.64 -19.53
N LEU A 535 10.45 -14.94 -19.50
CA LEU A 535 10.88 -15.86 -18.44
C LEU A 535 12.40 -16.11 -18.45
N LYS A 536 13.11 -15.86 -19.56
CA LYS A 536 14.57 -16.08 -19.64
C LYS A 536 15.36 -15.10 -18.79
N LEU A 537 14.81 -13.91 -18.52
CA LEU A 537 15.43 -12.89 -17.66
C LEU A 537 15.30 -13.20 -16.17
N LEU A 538 14.48 -14.19 -15.79
CA LEU A 538 14.20 -14.53 -14.40
C LEU A 538 15.48 -14.76 -13.55
N PRO A 539 16.47 -15.58 -13.97
CA PRO A 539 17.67 -15.81 -13.15
C PRO A 539 18.50 -14.54 -12.94
N LEU A 540 18.56 -13.66 -13.95
CA LEU A 540 19.31 -12.41 -13.88
C LEU A 540 18.65 -11.43 -12.91
N ILE A 541 17.32 -11.31 -13.00
CA ILE A 541 16.53 -10.49 -12.08
C ILE A 541 16.71 -11.00 -10.65
N MET A 542 16.65 -12.32 -10.43
CA MET A 542 16.86 -12.92 -9.11
C MET A 542 18.25 -12.62 -8.55
N LEU A 543 19.31 -12.77 -9.35
CA LEU A 543 20.67 -12.50 -8.91
C LEU A 543 20.85 -11.05 -8.47
N VAL A 544 20.43 -10.12 -9.32
CA VAL A 544 20.56 -8.68 -9.09
C VAL A 544 19.74 -8.23 -7.88
N LEU A 545 18.54 -8.77 -7.71
CA LEU A 545 17.68 -8.53 -6.55
C LEU A 545 18.31 -9.01 -5.25
N LEU A 546 18.85 -10.23 -5.22
CA LEU A 546 19.45 -10.81 -4.02
C LEU A 546 20.70 -10.06 -3.59
N ILE A 547 21.56 -9.66 -4.54
CA ILE A 547 22.73 -8.82 -4.25
C ILE A 547 22.29 -7.46 -3.70
N SER A 548 21.34 -6.80 -4.36
CA SER A 548 20.85 -5.50 -3.94
C SER A 548 20.21 -5.53 -2.54
N LYS A 549 19.39 -6.55 -2.26
CA LYS A 549 18.82 -6.77 -0.94
C LYS A 549 19.90 -6.98 0.11
N ALA A 550 20.87 -7.86 -0.15
CA ALA A 550 21.94 -8.15 0.81
C ALA A 550 22.77 -6.91 1.13
N VAL A 551 23.08 -6.09 0.11
CA VAL A 551 23.76 -4.80 0.30
C VAL A 551 22.89 -3.84 1.10
N GLY A 552 21.59 -3.73 0.79
CA GLY A 552 20.68 -2.90 1.55
C GLY A 552 20.56 -3.33 3.02
N ASP A 553 20.41 -4.63 3.28
CA ASP A 553 20.25 -5.22 4.63
C ASP A 553 21.44 -4.91 5.54
N ALA A 554 22.61 -4.62 4.96
CA ALA A 554 23.79 -4.20 5.70
C ALA A 554 23.69 -2.75 6.26
N PHE A 555 22.81 -1.90 5.73
CA PHE A 555 22.72 -0.48 6.12
C PHE A 555 21.46 -0.10 6.90
N ASN A 556 20.28 -0.51 6.42
CA ASN A 556 19.00 -0.14 7.04
C ASN A 556 17.90 -1.15 6.74
N GLU A 557 16.75 -1.02 7.40
CA GLU A 557 15.56 -1.84 7.15
C GLU A 557 14.81 -1.40 5.88
N GLY A 558 13.83 -2.20 5.47
CA GLY A 558 12.98 -1.90 4.32
C GLY A 558 12.12 -0.65 4.55
N LEU A 559 11.85 0.08 3.46
CA LEU A 559 11.13 1.34 3.51
C LEU A 559 9.77 1.27 4.24
N TYR A 560 9.00 0.19 4.04
CA TYR A 560 7.67 0.06 4.65
C TYR A 560 7.72 -0.27 6.14
N GLU A 561 8.75 -0.96 6.60
CA GLU A 561 8.95 -1.30 8.03
C GLU A 561 9.32 -0.04 8.82
N GLU A 562 10.25 0.75 8.28
CA GLU A 562 10.64 2.01 8.90
C GLU A 562 9.49 3.02 8.93
N GLN A 563 8.63 3.04 7.91
CA GLN A 563 7.40 3.85 7.93
C GLN A 563 6.39 3.39 8.99
N ALA A 564 6.22 2.08 9.14
CA ALA A 564 5.34 1.54 10.17
C ALA A 564 5.84 1.90 11.56
N ARG A 565 7.16 1.77 11.80
CA ARG A 565 7.83 2.16 13.04
C ARG A 565 7.70 3.65 13.30
N LEU A 566 7.95 4.51 12.30
CA LEU A 566 7.73 5.94 12.42
C LEU A 566 6.29 6.24 12.81
N ARG A 567 5.29 5.58 12.21
CA ARG A 567 3.87 5.74 12.55
C ARG A 567 3.48 5.19 13.93
N GLY A 568 4.37 4.48 14.61
CA GLY A 568 4.10 3.86 15.91
C GLY A 568 3.25 2.60 15.82
N ILE A 569 3.27 1.91 14.68
CA ILE A 569 2.58 0.64 14.48
C ILE A 569 3.47 -0.48 15.05
N PRO A 570 3.03 -1.21 16.10
CA PRO A 570 3.83 -2.26 16.73
C PRO A 570 3.82 -3.56 15.91
N LEU A 571 4.58 -3.60 14.81
CA LEU A 571 4.69 -4.79 13.96
C LEU A 571 5.45 -5.92 14.65
N LEU A 572 4.86 -7.12 14.62
CA LEU A 572 5.52 -8.37 15.00
C LEU A 572 6.23 -8.98 13.79
N GLU A 573 7.55 -9.07 13.85
CA GLU A 573 8.38 -9.74 12.85
C GLU A 573 8.17 -11.27 12.86
N SER A 574 8.45 -11.93 11.73
CA SER A 574 8.30 -13.40 11.61
C SER A 574 9.30 -14.19 12.47
N ARG A 575 10.40 -13.56 12.88
CA ARG A 575 11.41 -14.15 13.76
C ARG A 575 11.77 -13.14 14.86
N PRO A 576 11.96 -13.58 16.11
CA PRO A 576 12.46 -12.70 17.15
C PRO A 576 13.89 -12.26 16.84
N LYS A 577 14.22 -11.03 17.26
CA LYS A 577 15.58 -10.50 17.21
C LYS A 577 16.54 -11.43 17.94
N TYR A 578 17.81 -11.45 17.53
CA TYR A 578 18.81 -12.36 18.09
C TYR A 578 18.93 -12.24 19.62
N GLU A 579 18.84 -11.01 20.14
CA GLU A 579 18.86 -10.70 21.57
C GLU A 579 17.67 -11.32 22.33
N MET A 580 16.48 -11.35 21.72
CA MET A 580 15.25 -11.88 22.32
C MET A 580 15.23 -13.41 22.40
N ARG A 581 16.13 -14.12 21.69
CA ARG A 581 16.17 -15.60 21.71
C ARG A 581 16.58 -16.18 23.06
N LYS A 582 17.28 -15.40 23.88
CA LYS A 582 17.70 -15.81 25.23
C LYS A 582 16.72 -15.38 26.32
N MET A 583 15.74 -14.54 25.97
CA MET A 583 14.78 -13.96 26.91
C MET A 583 13.70 -15.00 27.25
N THR A 584 13.42 -15.19 28.53
CA THR A 584 12.32 -16.06 28.97
C THR A 584 10.99 -15.31 28.95
N ALA A 585 9.86 -16.03 28.85
CA ALA A 585 8.53 -15.40 28.92
C ALA A 585 8.32 -14.63 30.24
N LYS A 586 8.94 -15.08 31.35
CA LYS A 586 8.89 -14.40 32.65
C LYS A 586 9.58 -13.04 32.59
N GLU A 587 10.74 -12.96 31.94
CA GLU A 587 11.45 -11.69 31.73
C GLU A 587 10.67 -10.77 30.80
N ALA A 588 10.05 -11.32 29.75
CA ALA A 588 9.29 -10.55 28.76
C ALA A 588 8.02 -9.92 29.35
N CYS A 589 7.29 -10.63 30.21
CA CYS A 589 6.12 -10.09 30.91
C CYS A 589 6.49 -9.06 32.01
N GLY A 590 7.74 -9.06 32.46
CA GLY A 590 8.22 -8.21 33.55
C GLY A 590 7.44 -8.41 34.86
N ASN A 591 7.36 -7.36 35.68
CA ASN A 591 6.64 -7.36 36.96
C ASN A 591 5.18 -6.87 36.83
N GLN A 592 4.55 -7.03 35.66
CA GLN A 592 3.18 -6.58 35.45
C GLN A 592 2.19 -7.40 36.30
N LYS A 593 1.38 -6.71 37.10
CA LYS A 593 0.31 -7.36 37.88
C LYS A 593 -0.85 -7.69 36.95
N VAL A 594 -1.17 -8.98 36.85
CA VAL A 594 -2.29 -9.47 36.04
C VAL A 594 -3.60 -9.25 36.81
N VAL A 595 -4.57 -8.57 36.18
CA VAL A 595 -5.93 -8.41 36.73
C VAL A 595 -6.76 -9.61 36.29
N SER A 596 -7.09 -10.50 37.22
CA SER A 596 -7.89 -11.71 37.00
C SER A 596 -9.32 -11.58 37.55
N LEU A 597 -10.25 -12.32 36.97
CA LEU A 597 -11.63 -12.43 37.45
C LEU A 597 -11.88 -13.84 38.01
N PRO A 598 -12.52 -13.99 39.18
CA PRO A 598 -12.96 -15.30 39.63
C PRO A 598 -14.11 -15.82 38.75
N ARG A 599 -14.32 -17.15 38.74
CA ARG A 599 -15.43 -17.78 38.02
C ARG A 599 -16.80 -17.17 38.34
N ILE A 600 -17.01 -16.76 39.60
CA ILE A 600 -18.21 -16.07 40.07
C ILE A 600 -17.76 -14.73 40.66
N VAL A 601 -18.25 -13.62 40.11
CA VAL A 601 -17.83 -12.26 40.47
C VAL A 601 -19.04 -11.34 40.63
N LYS A 602 -18.97 -10.38 41.57
CA LYS A 602 -20.02 -9.37 41.72
C LYS A 602 -19.98 -8.39 40.54
N VAL A 603 -21.15 -8.01 40.05
CA VAL A 603 -21.29 -7.06 38.94
C VAL A 603 -20.61 -5.72 39.24
N ALA A 604 -20.71 -5.24 40.48
CA ALA A 604 -20.06 -4.00 40.91
C ALA A 604 -18.53 -4.07 40.74
N ASP A 605 -17.93 -5.20 41.09
CA ASP A 605 -16.49 -5.41 40.97
C ASP A 605 -16.07 -5.44 39.49
N VAL A 606 -16.85 -6.11 38.63
CA VAL A 606 -16.59 -6.11 37.17
C VAL A 606 -16.64 -4.70 36.61
N VAL A 607 -17.66 -3.90 36.95
CA VAL A 607 -17.77 -2.52 36.48
C VAL A 607 -16.59 -1.68 36.98
N SER A 608 -16.18 -1.84 38.25
CA SER A 608 -15.03 -1.14 38.81
C SER A 608 -13.72 -1.50 38.11
N ILE A 609 -13.52 -2.77 37.75
CA ILE A 609 -12.35 -3.25 37.01
C ILE A 609 -12.33 -2.70 35.59
N LEU A 610 -13.50 -2.72 34.92
CA LEU A 610 -13.64 -2.18 33.56
C LEU A 610 -13.44 -0.66 33.51
N GLN A 611 -13.79 0.08 34.56
CA GLN A 611 -13.56 1.53 34.65
C GLN A 611 -12.10 1.87 35.02
N SER A 612 -11.49 1.08 35.90
CA SER A 612 -10.11 1.32 36.37
C SER A 612 -9.02 0.88 35.39
N ASN A 613 -9.30 -0.11 34.52
CA ASN A 613 -8.32 -0.69 33.62
C ASN A 613 -8.70 -0.56 32.14
N LYS A 614 -7.68 -0.37 31.30
CA LYS A 614 -7.79 -0.35 29.83
C LYS A 614 -7.54 -1.71 29.17
N HIS A 615 -7.37 -2.78 29.95
CA HIS A 615 -7.15 -4.12 29.41
C HIS A 615 -8.40 -4.66 28.69
N ASN A 616 -8.18 -5.36 27.58
CA ASN A 616 -9.24 -5.94 26.75
C ASN A 616 -9.46 -7.45 26.97
N GLY A 617 -8.60 -8.12 27.74
CA GLY A 617 -8.73 -9.53 28.11
C GLY A 617 -8.40 -9.75 29.58
N PHE A 618 -9.18 -10.59 30.24
CA PHE A 618 -9.05 -10.91 31.67
C PHE A 618 -9.02 -12.43 31.84
N PRO A 619 -7.98 -13.00 32.46
CA PRO A 619 -7.96 -14.43 32.79
C PRO A 619 -9.00 -14.73 33.87
N VAL A 620 -9.71 -15.84 33.68
CA VAL A 620 -10.68 -16.36 34.63
C VAL A 620 -10.01 -17.42 35.49
N ILE A 621 -10.05 -17.20 36.81
CA ILE A 621 -9.43 -18.08 37.81
C ILE A 621 -10.46 -18.79 38.67
N ASP A 622 -10.10 -19.97 39.16
CA ASP A 622 -10.85 -20.74 40.14
C ASP A 622 -9.89 -21.30 41.19
N HIS A 623 -10.43 -21.62 42.35
CA HIS A 623 -9.64 -22.16 43.46
C HIS A 623 -9.93 -23.65 43.60
N THR A 624 -8.90 -24.47 43.54
CA THR A 624 -9.04 -25.89 43.83
C THR A 624 -9.35 -26.10 45.31
N ARG A 625 -9.85 -27.28 45.69
CA ARG A 625 -10.10 -27.65 47.10
C ARG A 625 -8.85 -27.55 47.99
N ASN A 626 -7.67 -27.54 47.39
CA ASN A 626 -6.37 -27.42 48.05
C ASN A 626 -5.88 -25.95 48.15
N GLY A 627 -6.64 -24.98 47.65
CA GLY A 627 -6.30 -23.55 47.67
C GLY A 627 -5.45 -23.06 46.49
N GLU A 628 -5.09 -23.93 45.55
CA GLU A 628 -4.30 -23.54 44.37
C GLU A 628 -5.15 -22.75 43.36
N THR A 629 -4.59 -21.68 42.81
CA THR A 629 -5.20 -20.86 41.76
C THR A 629 -5.05 -21.54 40.40
N LEU A 630 -6.16 -21.97 39.82
CA LEU A 630 -6.22 -22.55 38.49
C LEU A 630 -6.77 -21.53 37.50
N VAL A 631 -6.10 -21.36 36.35
CA VAL A 631 -6.64 -20.57 35.24
C VAL A 631 -7.59 -21.46 34.43
N ILE A 632 -8.88 -21.14 34.42
CA ILE A 632 -9.90 -21.88 33.67
C ILE A 632 -10.01 -21.37 32.22
N GLY A 633 -9.79 -20.08 32.01
CA GLY A 633 -9.94 -19.50 30.67
C GLY A 633 -9.65 -18.01 30.62
N LEU A 634 -10.14 -17.36 29.57
CA LEU A 634 -9.97 -15.93 29.32
C LEU A 634 -11.30 -15.35 28.83
N VAL A 635 -11.68 -14.20 29.39
CA VAL A 635 -12.85 -13.44 28.96
C VAL A 635 -12.44 -12.08 28.43
N LEU A 636 -13.00 -11.69 27.28
CA LEU A 636 -12.74 -10.38 26.69
C LEU A 636 -13.63 -9.31 27.31
N ARG A 637 -13.13 -8.08 27.32
CA ARG A 637 -13.87 -6.87 27.70
C ARG A 637 -15.15 -6.72 26.88
N SER A 638 -15.09 -6.99 25.57
CA SER A 638 -16.24 -6.95 24.67
C SER A 638 -17.35 -7.91 25.11
N HIS A 639 -16.99 -9.14 25.51
CA HIS A 639 -17.95 -10.12 26.03
C HIS A 639 -18.59 -9.67 27.35
N LEU A 640 -17.79 -9.15 28.29
CA LEU A 640 -18.31 -8.62 29.56
C LEU A 640 -19.27 -7.45 29.34
N LEU A 641 -18.94 -6.52 28.45
CA LEU A 641 -19.83 -5.39 28.13
C LEU A 641 -21.17 -5.86 27.56
N VAL A 642 -21.16 -6.88 26.71
CA VAL A 642 -22.39 -7.47 26.16
C VAL A 642 -23.23 -8.11 27.26
N LEU A 643 -22.62 -8.88 28.16
CA LEU A 643 -23.30 -9.52 29.29
C LEU A 643 -23.92 -8.48 30.23
N LEU A 644 -23.18 -7.41 30.54
CA LEU A 644 -23.67 -6.30 31.37
C LEU A 644 -24.88 -5.59 30.73
N GLN A 645 -24.91 -5.47 29.41
CA GLN A 645 -26.02 -4.84 28.70
C GLN A 645 -27.24 -5.74 28.53
N SER A 646 -27.02 -7.03 28.25
CA SER A 646 -28.10 -7.99 28.11
C SER A 646 -28.74 -8.33 29.45
N LYS A 647 -28.04 -8.06 30.57
CA LYS A 647 -28.41 -8.45 31.93
C LYS A 647 -28.67 -9.96 32.07
N VAL A 648 -27.98 -10.75 31.26
CA VAL A 648 -28.09 -12.21 31.22
C VAL A 648 -27.16 -12.81 32.29
N ASP A 649 -27.58 -13.91 32.90
CA ASP A 649 -26.84 -14.66 33.93
C ASP A 649 -26.54 -13.92 35.25
N PHE A 650 -27.33 -12.90 35.58
CA PHE A 650 -27.32 -12.34 36.93
C PHE A 650 -28.08 -13.25 37.88
N GLU A 651 -27.36 -14.02 38.69
CA GLU A 651 -27.94 -14.67 39.85
C GLU A 651 -28.33 -13.59 40.87
N HIS A 652 -29.65 -13.39 41.05
CA HIS A 652 -30.15 -12.65 42.19
C HIS A 652 -29.93 -13.50 43.44
N ILE A 653 -28.77 -13.35 44.08
CA ILE A 653 -28.60 -13.83 45.46
C ILE A 653 -29.50 -12.94 46.33
N PRO A 654 -30.55 -13.47 46.97
CA PRO A 654 -31.30 -12.70 47.94
C PRO A 654 -30.34 -12.32 49.07
N PHE A 655 -30.35 -11.04 49.47
CA PHE A 655 -29.58 -10.56 50.61
C PHE A 655 -29.86 -11.46 51.82
N LEU A 656 -28.88 -12.28 52.23
CA LEU A 656 -28.92 -13.02 53.48
C LEU A 656 -28.65 -12.04 54.62
N ASN A 657 -29.68 -11.27 54.98
CA ASN A 657 -29.87 -10.74 56.32
C ASN A 657 -31.07 -11.48 56.91
N ASP A 658 -30.84 -12.72 57.33
CA ASP A 658 -31.28 -13.18 58.66
C ASP A 658 -30.79 -14.61 58.90
N SER A 659 -30.06 -14.76 59.99
CA SER A 659 -29.67 -16.02 60.57
C SER A 659 -30.90 -16.81 61.02
N THR A 660 -31.28 -17.87 60.31
CA THR A 660 -31.82 -19.09 60.93
C THR A 660 -31.65 -20.28 59.98
N GLY A 661 -31.15 -21.38 60.53
CA GLY A 661 -30.68 -22.54 59.77
C GLY A 661 -31.77 -23.30 59.03
N GLY A 662 -31.36 -23.95 57.94
CA GLY A 662 -32.19 -24.87 57.18
C GLY A 662 -31.41 -25.50 56.04
N SER A 663 -30.79 -26.64 56.30
CA SER A 663 -30.17 -27.53 55.34
C SER A 663 -31.05 -27.79 54.12
N ARG A 664 -30.52 -27.56 52.90
CA ARG A 664 -30.98 -28.29 51.71
C ARG A 664 -29.84 -28.47 50.71
N GLN A 665 -29.49 -29.74 50.50
CA GLN A 665 -28.67 -30.26 49.43
C GLN A 665 -29.20 -29.82 48.06
N MET A 666 -28.31 -29.52 47.12
CA MET A 666 -28.62 -29.63 45.68
C MET A 666 -27.55 -30.45 44.97
N ARG A 667 -28.07 -31.42 44.21
CA ARG A 667 -27.41 -32.22 43.17
C ARG A 667 -27.11 -31.36 41.95
#